data_AF-A0A2N2P6W9-F1
#
_entry.id   AF-A0A2N2P6W9-F1
#
_cell.length_a   1.000
_cell.length_b   1.000
_cell.length_c   1.000
_cell.angle_alpha   90.00
_cell.angle_beta   90.00
_cell.angle_gamma   90.00
#
_symmetry.space_group_name_H-M   'P 1'
#
loop_
_entity.id
_entity.type
_entity.pdbx_description
1 polymer ?
#
loop_
_entity_poly.entity_id
_entity_poly.type
_entity_poly.pdbx_seq_one_letter_code
_entity_poly.pdbx_strand_id
1 'polypeptide(L)'
;MVSQKNHMAQATFFILAIFEGIVALYLTTIIPSDPKNSVLLGFSYSRLAILIGIFLITVFLTLPLLKEKKSTLFINQLVLWLNKHILAYELVRAGVYFALYVLIFVPSYQFGRYIAIHERLQPLIIYISVLFFQALLFIQFSGKEISLSSLRSEKYKYLPEIFVIGIALITVIFSNVTKIGITVDHLFWGGASTPLLISTLILSIFVALLIFKLTNRYHFFGKRGDLFISLLIFFSAIIIWNLVPFYPSFFAPKPVLPNFEFYPYSDAHYYDTTAQSLMVGEGYLNRGIVQRPFYAFLLYLFHLLAGDDYLKTVFLQTCLYALVPVIFYFIGKKLHSQFFGLAFALIGIIREFTALQTTPWIEVVHSKIMMSEFLAVLISVLICYLFIDWYSSTKQGNLRIILIGIVLGIGLMVRINMLFYFFPIIFFLFKNNSDQTRTRLIRVFLLIFASFVIMLPWMIRNQVYTGYFGIENSKFQNVISTRYILENSIEQNLDTPPAKIDPMVVIDTQPSNNWINITASSIFEILSFSTAHFIHNEILSIFILPNTLTLDSVKTVIDRNAYFSELWQGDMSVGLIIATCINILILGFGIGTLFRKYQWFAFFPLALHLFYNMTNGLARVSGWRYVMVTDWVIILYYLIGIFSIVSTISKVLTSHAGRFDFVPVVDITNSKSPKILDWVIIGLSIGLIVGMILPETLIKSKYKGDITASEFISLLTLDSGFSLQDVQKLNKILEEPEMYIFHAKSLYPRFYGSGKGEPGIGTPWFNPTQTSHLGFSMIGPIRTGVILQLNQAPVVFPNAVGVYVVGKWNSSIPDYPYLDGKFVFLPEENVFYFSE
;
A
#
# COMPACT_ATOMS: atom_id res chain seq x y z
N MET A 1 -29.73 -37.98 -32.66
CA MET A 1 -30.50 -37.62 -31.46
C MET A 1 -29.85 -36.39 -30.82
N VAL A 2 -30.33 -35.19 -31.16
CA VAL A 2 -30.00 -33.96 -30.42
C VAL A 2 -30.75 -34.07 -29.09
N SER A 3 -30.04 -34.14 -27.96
CA SER A 3 -30.67 -34.49 -26.68
C SER A 3 -31.68 -33.41 -26.25
N GLN A 4 -32.80 -33.82 -25.61
CA GLN A 4 -33.81 -32.93 -25.01
C GLN A 4 -33.20 -31.79 -24.16
N LYS A 5 -32.00 -31.99 -23.61
CA LYS A 5 -31.28 -30.99 -22.81
C LYS A 5 -30.83 -29.77 -23.62
N ASN A 6 -30.47 -29.93 -24.90
CA ASN A 6 -30.09 -28.81 -25.75
C ASN A 6 -31.30 -27.92 -26.08
N HIS A 7 -32.50 -28.49 -26.20
CA HIS A 7 -33.74 -27.72 -26.39
C HIS A 7 -34.10 -26.89 -25.16
N MET A 8 -33.96 -27.45 -23.95
CA MET A 8 -34.23 -26.73 -22.71
C MET A 8 -33.28 -25.54 -22.51
N ALA A 9 -31.97 -25.74 -22.75
CA ALA A 9 -30.98 -24.67 -22.65
C ALA A 9 -31.20 -23.56 -23.70
N GLN A 10 -31.60 -23.92 -24.92
CA GLN A 10 -31.97 -22.94 -25.96
C GLN A 10 -33.21 -22.13 -25.53
N ALA A 11 -34.24 -22.80 -25.04
CA ALA A 11 -35.44 -22.12 -24.54
C ALA A 11 -35.11 -21.16 -23.38
N THR A 12 -34.27 -21.58 -22.42
CA THR A 12 -33.81 -20.73 -21.31
C THR A 12 -33.07 -19.48 -21.80
N PHE A 13 -32.16 -19.63 -22.77
CA PHE A 13 -31.45 -18.48 -23.37
C PHE A 13 -32.43 -17.46 -23.97
N PHE A 14 -33.38 -17.91 -24.80
CA PHE A 14 -34.35 -16.99 -25.42
C PHE A 14 -35.30 -16.36 -24.41
N ILE A 15 -35.75 -17.11 -23.38
CA ILE A 15 -36.61 -16.57 -22.31
C ILE A 15 -35.88 -15.46 -21.54
N LEU A 16 -34.62 -15.68 -21.17
CA LEU A 16 -33.80 -14.66 -20.49
C LEU A 16 -33.62 -13.43 -21.36
N ALA A 17 -33.26 -13.62 -22.64
CA ALA A 17 -33.07 -12.53 -23.59
C ALA A 17 -34.36 -11.71 -23.84
N ILE A 18 -35.54 -12.34 -23.76
CA ILE A 18 -36.82 -11.64 -23.85
C ILE A 18 -37.09 -10.83 -22.57
N PHE A 19 -36.89 -11.44 -21.41
CA PHE A 19 -37.07 -10.78 -20.13
C PHE A 19 -36.17 -9.55 -20.00
N GLU A 20 -34.90 -9.66 -20.37
CA GLU A 20 -33.95 -8.56 -20.38
C GLU A 20 -34.33 -7.46 -21.38
N GLY A 21 -34.91 -7.82 -22.52
CA GLY A 21 -35.45 -6.86 -23.49
C GLY A 21 -36.61 -6.06 -22.91
N ILE A 22 -37.52 -6.71 -22.19
CA ILE A 22 -38.62 -6.05 -21.47
C ILE A 22 -38.08 -5.11 -20.39
N VAL A 23 -37.10 -5.55 -19.61
CA VAL A 23 -36.43 -4.71 -18.60
C VAL A 23 -35.75 -3.50 -19.26
N ALA A 24 -35.06 -3.69 -20.38
CA ALA A 24 -34.41 -2.61 -21.12
C ALA A 24 -35.42 -1.61 -21.69
N LEU A 25 -36.57 -2.07 -22.20
CA LEU A 25 -37.68 -1.21 -22.60
C LEU A 25 -38.17 -0.37 -21.42
N TYR A 26 -38.43 -1.00 -20.27
CA TYR A 26 -38.91 -0.32 -19.06
C TYR A 26 -37.89 0.71 -18.52
N LEU A 27 -36.62 0.35 -18.42
CA LEU A 27 -35.57 1.29 -18.01
C LEU A 27 -35.49 2.48 -18.98
N THR A 28 -35.63 2.23 -20.28
CA THR A 28 -35.66 3.27 -21.30
C THR A 28 -36.87 4.19 -21.15
N THR A 29 -38.02 3.75 -20.60
CA THR A 29 -39.21 4.61 -20.39
C THR A 29 -39.19 5.42 -19.09
N ILE A 30 -38.34 5.09 -18.12
CA ILE A 30 -38.21 5.86 -16.86
C ILE A 30 -37.25 7.06 -16.98
N ILE A 31 -36.31 7.04 -17.94
CA ILE A 31 -35.36 8.14 -18.14
C ILE A 31 -36.12 9.49 -18.29
N PRO A 32 -35.74 10.58 -17.59
CA PRO A 32 -36.44 11.85 -17.70
C PRO A 32 -36.47 12.38 -19.15
N SER A 33 -37.63 12.83 -19.62
CA SER A 33 -37.78 13.45 -20.93
C SER A 33 -37.40 14.93 -20.88
N ASP A 34 -36.78 15.42 -21.96
CA ASP A 34 -36.60 16.86 -22.19
C ASP A 34 -37.90 17.41 -22.79
N PRO A 35 -38.66 18.27 -22.08
CA PRO A 35 -39.95 18.77 -22.54
C PRO A 35 -39.86 19.55 -23.86
N LYS A 36 -38.70 20.14 -24.17
CA LYS A 36 -38.49 20.91 -25.40
C LYS A 36 -38.37 20.03 -26.65
N ASN A 37 -38.03 18.76 -26.47
CA ASN A 37 -37.72 17.82 -27.55
C ASN A 37 -38.68 16.60 -27.58
N SER A 38 -39.81 16.67 -26.86
CA SER A 38 -40.81 15.60 -26.84
C SER A 38 -41.69 15.62 -28.09
N VAL A 39 -41.90 14.47 -28.72
CA VAL A 39 -42.65 14.32 -29.97
C VAL A 39 -43.91 13.49 -29.73
N LEU A 40 -43.76 12.26 -29.23
CA LEU A 40 -44.86 11.30 -29.08
C LEU A 40 -44.82 10.70 -27.67
N LEU A 41 -45.96 10.71 -26.97
CA LEU A 41 -46.11 10.20 -25.60
C LEU A 41 -45.09 10.79 -24.60
N GLY A 42 -44.63 12.02 -24.85
CA GLY A 42 -43.60 12.67 -24.02
C GLY A 42 -42.15 12.23 -24.33
N PHE A 43 -41.93 11.36 -25.32
CA PHE A 43 -40.60 10.87 -25.71
C PHE A 43 -40.01 11.63 -26.90
N SER A 44 -38.68 11.79 -26.93
CA SER A 44 -37.95 12.37 -28.06
C SER A 44 -37.74 11.38 -29.21
N TYR A 45 -37.42 11.88 -30.42
CA TYR A 45 -37.11 11.03 -31.59
C TYR A 45 -36.01 9.99 -31.30
N SER A 46 -34.91 10.41 -30.65
CA SER A 46 -33.82 9.51 -30.30
C SER A 46 -34.27 8.37 -29.39
N ARG A 47 -35.19 8.67 -28.46
CA ARG A 47 -35.69 7.70 -27.48
C ARG A 47 -36.68 6.73 -28.11
N LEU A 48 -37.56 7.22 -28.99
CA LEU A 48 -38.45 6.38 -29.79
C LEU A 48 -37.64 5.42 -30.66
N ALA A 49 -36.57 5.89 -31.30
CA ALA A 49 -35.68 5.03 -32.09
C ALA A 49 -35.04 3.91 -31.23
N ILE A 50 -34.59 4.23 -30.01
CA ILE A 50 -34.04 3.22 -29.07
C ILE A 50 -35.11 2.23 -28.64
N LEU A 51 -36.30 2.69 -28.25
CA LEU A 51 -37.42 1.84 -27.86
C LEU A 51 -37.84 0.89 -29.00
N ILE A 52 -37.97 1.41 -30.22
CA ILE A 52 -38.26 0.61 -31.42
C ILE A 52 -37.14 -0.40 -31.66
N GLY A 53 -35.87 0.01 -31.56
CA GLY A 53 -34.72 -0.88 -31.71
C GLY A 53 -34.74 -2.04 -30.72
N ILE A 54 -34.91 -1.78 -29.42
CA ILE A 54 -35.01 -2.81 -28.40
C ILE A 54 -36.21 -3.72 -28.69
N PHE A 55 -37.39 -3.14 -28.97
CA PHE A 55 -38.60 -3.90 -29.26
C PHE A 55 -38.42 -4.85 -30.45
N LEU A 56 -37.83 -4.37 -31.55
CA LEU A 56 -37.57 -5.19 -32.75
C LEU A 56 -36.61 -6.34 -32.43
N ILE A 57 -35.55 -6.11 -31.66
CA ILE A 57 -34.62 -7.15 -31.22
C ILE A 57 -35.36 -8.19 -30.36
N THR A 58 -36.14 -7.75 -29.38
CA THR A 58 -36.90 -8.63 -28.48
C THR A 58 -37.91 -9.47 -29.25
N VAL A 59 -38.68 -8.87 -30.17
CA VAL A 59 -39.63 -9.58 -31.05
C VAL A 59 -38.90 -10.59 -31.93
N PHE A 60 -37.76 -10.21 -32.54
CA PHE A 60 -36.97 -11.13 -33.35
C PHE A 60 -36.52 -12.37 -32.55
N LEU A 61 -36.13 -12.20 -31.29
CA LEU A 61 -35.74 -13.29 -30.39
C LEU A 61 -36.90 -14.18 -29.93
N THR A 62 -38.16 -13.75 -30.08
CA THR A 62 -39.35 -14.60 -29.85
C THR A 62 -39.63 -15.58 -30.99
N LEU A 63 -39.24 -15.24 -32.24
CA LEU A 63 -39.57 -16.04 -33.42
C LEU A 63 -39.00 -17.47 -33.39
N PRO A 64 -37.78 -17.73 -32.86
CA PRO A 64 -37.24 -19.07 -32.71
C PRO A 64 -38.04 -19.97 -31.77
N LEU A 65 -38.69 -19.41 -30.74
CA LEU A 65 -39.57 -20.15 -29.81
C LEU A 65 -40.88 -20.60 -30.48
N LEU A 66 -41.32 -19.88 -31.51
CA LEU A 66 -42.57 -20.15 -32.24
C LEU A 66 -42.41 -21.10 -33.44
N LYS A 67 -41.18 -21.32 -33.94
CA LYS A 67 -40.90 -22.15 -35.14
C LYS A 67 -39.79 -23.18 -34.89
N GLU A 68 -40.16 -24.35 -34.35
CA GLU A 68 -39.22 -25.41 -33.92
C GLU A 68 -38.25 -25.93 -35.00
N LYS A 69 -38.66 -26.06 -36.28
CA LYS A 69 -37.88 -26.78 -37.31
C LYS A 69 -36.94 -25.92 -38.17
N LYS A 70 -37.21 -24.64 -38.41
CA LYS A 70 -36.37 -23.75 -39.25
C LYS A 70 -35.41 -22.88 -38.43
N SER A 71 -35.74 -22.55 -37.18
CA SER A 71 -34.85 -21.73 -36.32
C SER A 71 -33.59 -22.48 -35.89
N THR A 72 -33.69 -23.80 -35.76
CA THR A 72 -32.57 -24.70 -35.40
C THR A 72 -31.44 -24.68 -36.42
N LEU A 73 -31.69 -24.52 -37.73
CA LEU A 73 -30.63 -24.46 -38.75
C LEU A 73 -29.81 -23.18 -38.69
N PHE A 74 -30.47 -22.01 -38.57
CA PHE A 74 -29.79 -20.71 -38.49
C PHE A 74 -28.96 -20.60 -37.19
N ILE A 75 -29.54 -21.00 -36.05
CA ILE A 75 -28.84 -21.02 -34.77
C ILE A 75 -27.62 -21.93 -34.84
N ASN A 76 -27.74 -23.12 -35.45
CA ASN A 76 -26.61 -24.03 -35.60
C ASN A 76 -25.49 -23.44 -36.49
N GLN A 77 -25.81 -22.72 -37.56
CA GLN A 77 -24.80 -22.03 -38.38
C GLN A 77 -24.11 -20.89 -37.63
N LEU A 78 -24.86 -20.08 -36.87
CA LEU A 78 -24.32 -19.02 -36.03
C LEU A 78 -23.40 -19.59 -34.93
N VAL A 79 -23.84 -20.67 -34.26
CA VAL A 79 -23.07 -21.42 -33.26
C VAL A 79 -21.76 -21.93 -33.85
N LEU A 80 -21.80 -22.54 -35.06
CA LEU A 80 -20.60 -23.04 -35.74
C LEU A 80 -19.65 -21.90 -36.11
N TRP A 81 -20.18 -20.77 -36.60
CA TRP A 81 -19.37 -19.59 -36.93
C TRP A 81 -18.70 -18.99 -35.69
N LEU A 82 -19.47 -18.73 -34.63
CA LEU A 82 -18.97 -18.19 -33.36
C LEU A 82 -17.96 -19.14 -32.71
N ASN A 83 -18.19 -20.46 -32.79
CA ASN A 83 -17.25 -21.44 -32.26
C ASN A 83 -15.93 -21.42 -33.05
N LYS A 84 -16.00 -21.39 -34.39
CA LYS A 84 -14.83 -21.36 -35.27
C LYS A 84 -13.98 -20.09 -35.11
N HIS A 85 -14.61 -18.92 -34.95
CA HIS A 85 -13.92 -17.64 -35.00
C HIS A 85 -13.65 -16.99 -33.64
N ILE A 86 -14.49 -17.22 -32.63
CA ILE A 86 -14.36 -16.59 -31.31
C ILE A 86 -13.94 -17.62 -30.26
N LEU A 87 -14.70 -18.70 -30.09
CA LEU A 87 -14.49 -19.63 -28.97
C LEU A 87 -13.29 -20.55 -29.17
N ALA A 88 -12.86 -20.78 -30.42
CA ALA A 88 -11.67 -21.55 -30.76
C ALA A 88 -10.37 -20.88 -30.28
N TYR A 89 -10.36 -19.54 -30.16
CA TYR A 89 -9.18 -18.77 -29.76
C TYR A 89 -9.38 -18.18 -28.36
N GLU A 90 -8.70 -18.74 -27.36
CA GLU A 90 -8.92 -18.36 -25.96
C GLU A 90 -8.65 -16.87 -25.67
N LEU A 91 -7.67 -16.26 -26.33
CA LEU A 91 -7.37 -14.83 -26.17
C LEU A 91 -8.46 -13.95 -26.77
N VAL A 92 -9.00 -14.32 -27.94
CA VAL A 92 -10.12 -13.62 -28.57
C VAL A 92 -11.35 -13.73 -27.67
N ARG A 93 -11.66 -14.94 -27.20
CA ARG A 93 -12.74 -15.20 -26.25
C ARG A 93 -12.59 -14.36 -24.98
N ALA A 94 -11.40 -14.34 -24.36
CA ALA A 94 -11.13 -13.55 -23.16
C ALA A 94 -11.27 -12.04 -23.43
N GLY A 95 -10.78 -11.56 -24.58
CA GLY A 95 -10.89 -10.16 -24.99
C GLY A 95 -12.35 -9.73 -25.23
N VAL A 96 -13.16 -10.59 -25.82
CA VAL A 96 -14.61 -10.35 -25.99
C VAL A 96 -15.32 -10.31 -24.63
N TYR A 97 -15.06 -11.26 -23.73
CA TYR A 97 -15.63 -11.21 -22.38
C TYR A 97 -15.20 -9.95 -21.60
N PHE A 98 -13.94 -9.55 -21.72
CA PHE A 98 -13.44 -8.31 -21.13
C PHE A 98 -14.16 -7.08 -21.69
N ALA A 99 -14.30 -6.98 -23.02
CA ALA A 99 -15.00 -5.88 -23.66
C ALA A 99 -16.48 -5.81 -23.26
N LEU A 100 -17.18 -6.96 -23.22
CA LEU A 100 -18.57 -7.03 -22.78
C LEU A 100 -18.71 -6.61 -21.31
N TYR A 101 -17.81 -7.05 -20.44
CA TYR A 101 -17.80 -6.61 -19.04
C TYR A 101 -17.64 -5.09 -18.92
N VAL A 102 -16.72 -4.50 -19.69
CA VAL A 102 -16.54 -3.04 -19.72
C VAL A 102 -17.82 -2.34 -20.16
N LEU A 103 -18.47 -2.80 -21.24
CA LEU A 103 -19.71 -2.20 -21.74
C LEU A 103 -20.88 -2.31 -20.74
N ILE A 104 -20.95 -3.38 -19.95
CA ILE A 104 -22.01 -3.58 -18.96
C ILE A 104 -21.79 -2.71 -17.71
N PHE A 105 -20.55 -2.60 -17.25
CA PHE A 105 -20.23 -2.05 -15.93
C PHE A 105 -19.53 -0.69 -15.94
N VAL A 106 -19.32 -0.08 -17.10
CA VAL A 106 -18.80 1.30 -17.19
C VAL A 106 -19.85 2.30 -16.68
N PRO A 107 -19.52 3.14 -15.69
CA PRO A 107 -20.47 4.13 -15.18
C PRO A 107 -20.58 5.33 -16.12
N SER A 108 -21.77 5.95 -16.18
CA SER A 108 -22.08 7.03 -17.14
C SER A 108 -21.16 8.24 -16.99
N TYR A 109 -20.77 8.61 -15.76
CA TYR A 109 -19.94 9.80 -15.51
C TYR A 109 -18.57 9.77 -16.20
N GLN A 110 -18.05 8.59 -16.56
CA GLN A 110 -16.77 8.47 -17.29
C GLN A 110 -16.82 9.03 -18.71
N PHE A 111 -18.02 9.25 -19.26
CA PHE A 111 -18.20 9.80 -20.60
C PHE A 111 -18.18 11.34 -20.64
N GLY A 112 -18.00 12.02 -19.50
CA GLY A 112 -17.83 13.48 -19.43
C GLY A 112 -18.95 14.26 -20.13
N ARG A 113 -18.62 15.03 -21.18
CA ARG A 113 -19.62 15.78 -21.97
C ARG A 113 -20.71 14.92 -22.61
N TYR A 114 -20.50 13.60 -22.72
CA TYR A 114 -21.42 12.66 -23.36
C TYR A 114 -22.26 11.85 -22.36
N ILE A 115 -22.25 12.20 -21.06
CA ILE A 115 -23.04 11.52 -20.02
C ILE A 115 -24.51 11.34 -20.44
N ALA A 116 -25.18 12.42 -20.84
CA ALA A 116 -26.60 12.38 -21.21
C ALA A 116 -26.88 11.51 -22.45
N ILE A 117 -25.92 11.39 -23.38
CA ILE A 117 -26.03 10.50 -24.54
C ILE A 117 -25.87 9.05 -24.08
N HIS A 118 -24.85 8.78 -23.26
CA HIS A 118 -24.59 7.46 -22.72
C HIS A 118 -25.78 6.96 -21.88
N GLU A 119 -26.30 7.76 -20.94
CA GLU A 119 -27.44 7.38 -20.09
C GLU A 119 -28.69 6.98 -20.90
N ARG A 120 -28.92 7.64 -22.04
CA ARG A 120 -30.02 7.28 -22.96
C ARG A 120 -29.76 5.98 -23.72
N LEU A 121 -28.52 5.72 -24.12
CA LEU A 121 -28.12 4.51 -24.85
C LEU A 121 -27.84 3.32 -23.93
N GLN A 122 -27.59 3.56 -22.64
CA GLN A 122 -27.13 2.56 -21.69
C GLN A 122 -28.06 1.34 -21.60
N PRO A 123 -29.40 1.47 -21.53
CA PRO A 123 -30.27 0.29 -21.51
C PRO A 123 -30.09 -0.60 -22.75
N LEU A 124 -29.92 0.00 -23.94
CA LEU A 124 -29.69 -0.74 -25.19
C LEU A 124 -28.30 -1.38 -25.22
N ILE A 125 -27.26 -0.64 -24.80
CA ILE A 125 -25.88 -1.15 -24.75
C ILE A 125 -25.78 -2.33 -23.77
N ILE A 126 -26.35 -2.21 -22.58
CA ILE A 126 -26.39 -3.28 -21.58
C ILE A 126 -27.18 -4.46 -22.14
N TYR A 127 -28.36 -4.25 -22.73
CA TYR A 127 -29.17 -5.32 -23.28
C TYR A 127 -28.41 -6.13 -24.35
N ILE A 128 -27.83 -5.44 -25.33
CA ILE A 128 -27.04 -6.08 -26.39
C ILE A 128 -25.84 -6.81 -25.78
N SER A 129 -25.11 -6.18 -24.86
CA SER A 129 -23.90 -6.75 -24.27
C SER A 129 -24.19 -7.99 -23.42
N VAL A 130 -25.26 -7.97 -22.62
CA VAL A 130 -25.71 -9.13 -21.83
C VAL A 130 -26.17 -10.24 -22.76
N LEU A 131 -26.91 -9.93 -23.83
CA LEU A 131 -27.33 -10.91 -24.82
C LEU A 131 -26.13 -11.60 -25.50
N PHE A 132 -25.11 -10.83 -25.89
CA PHE A 132 -23.87 -11.41 -26.44
C PHE A 132 -23.12 -12.24 -25.41
N PHE A 133 -23.04 -11.77 -24.16
CA PHE A 133 -22.40 -12.49 -23.06
C PHE A 133 -23.09 -13.85 -22.82
N GLN A 134 -24.42 -13.85 -22.74
CA GLN A 134 -25.24 -15.05 -22.60
C GLN A 134 -25.11 -15.97 -23.81
N ALA A 135 -25.09 -15.44 -25.03
CA ALA A 135 -24.93 -16.23 -26.23
C ALA A 135 -23.58 -16.96 -26.24
N LEU A 136 -22.49 -16.29 -25.84
CA LEU A 136 -21.17 -16.90 -25.73
C LEU A 136 -21.13 -18.00 -24.68
N LEU A 137 -21.72 -17.77 -23.49
CA LEU A 137 -21.84 -18.80 -22.46
C LEU A 137 -22.68 -19.98 -22.96
N PHE A 138 -23.84 -19.71 -23.56
CA PHE A 138 -24.72 -20.72 -24.13
C PHE A 138 -23.95 -21.59 -25.13
N ILE A 139 -23.20 -21.00 -26.07
CA ILE A 139 -22.43 -21.75 -27.07
C ILE A 139 -21.28 -22.52 -26.42
N GLN A 140 -20.56 -21.91 -25.48
CA GLN A 140 -19.42 -22.53 -24.78
C GLN A 140 -19.83 -23.79 -24.00
N PHE A 141 -21.08 -23.87 -23.56
CA PHE A 141 -21.63 -24.98 -22.77
C PHE A 141 -22.68 -25.82 -23.51
N SER A 142 -23.12 -25.41 -24.71
CA SER A 142 -24.07 -26.16 -25.53
C SER A 142 -23.47 -27.51 -25.92
N GLY A 143 -24.19 -28.60 -25.64
CA GLY A 143 -23.73 -29.96 -25.89
C GLY A 143 -22.76 -30.55 -24.86
N LYS A 144 -22.41 -29.83 -23.79
CA LYS A 144 -21.65 -30.39 -22.65
C LYS A 144 -22.61 -30.87 -21.57
N GLU A 145 -22.33 -32.05 -21.01
CA GLU A 145 -23.10 -32.55 -19.89
C GLU A 145 -22.71 -31.81 -18.61
N ILE A 146 -23.67 -31.07 -18.03
CA ILE A 146 -23.52 -30.51 -16.68
C ILE A 146 -23.54 -31.68 -15.70
N SER A 147 -22.41 -31.90 -15.02
CA SER A 147 -22.24 -33.02 -14.11
C SER A 147 -22.11 -32.53 -12.68
N LEU A 148 -23.25 -32.46 -11.96
CA LEU A 148 -23.28 -32.16 -10.52
C LEU A 148 -22.75 -33.31 -9.65
N SER A 149 -22.60 -34.52 -10.21
CA SER A 149 -22.04 -35.67 -9.48
C SER A 149 -20.58 -35.44 -9.10
N SER A 150 -19.85 -34.62 -9.87
CA SER A 150 -18.47 -34.19 -9.59
C SER A 150 -18.32 -33.40 -8.29
N LEU A 151 -19.31 -32.57 -7.93
CA LEU A 151 -19.33 -31.83 -6.66
C LEU A 151 -19.76 -32.73 -5.49
N ARG A 152 -20.69 -33.66 -5.75
CA ARG A 152 -21.26 -34.52 -4.71
C ARG A 152 -20.26 -35.54 -4.16
N SER A 153 -19.35 -36.03 -5.00
CA SER A 153 -18.26 -36.93 -4.59
C SER A 153 -17.15 -36.23 -3.80
N GLU A 154 -17.08 -34.88 -3.85
CA GLU A 154 -16.03 -34.08 -3.21
C GLU A 154 -16.50 -33.25 -2.02
N LYS A 155 -17.75 -33.43 -1.53
CA LYS A 155 -18.34 -32.58 -0.48
C LYS A 155 -17.47 -32.40 0.77
N TYR A 156 -16.77 -33.45 1.21
CA TYR A 156 -15.88 -33.39 2.39
C TYR A 156 -14.57 -32.64 2.13
N LYS A 157 -14.19 -32.43 0.86
CA LYS A 157 -12.99 -31.67 0.48
C LYS A 157 -13.16 -30.15 0.65
N TYR A 158 -14.40 -29.67 0.84
CA TYR A 158 -14.70 -28.25 1.04
C TYR A 158 -14.93 -27.85 2.51
N LEU A 159 -14.76 -28.79 3.45
CA LEU A 159 -14.94 -28.52 4.87
C LEU A 159 -14.00 -27.43 5.41
N PRO A 160 -12.71 -27.36 5.01
CA PRO A 160 -11.82 -26.28 5.43
C PRO A 160 -12.30 -24.89 4.96
N GLU A 161 -12.81 -24.78 3.73
CA GLU A 161 -13.39 -23.54 3.20
C GLU A 161 -14.56 -23.08 4.05
N ILE A 162 -15.51 -23.97 4.31
CA ILE A 162 -16.71 -23.68 5.12
C ILE A 162 -16.31 -23.24 6.52
N PHE A 163 -15.32 -23.89 7.13
CA PHE A 163 -14.84 -23.54 8.46
C PHE A 163 -14.23 -22.13 8.51
N VAL A 164 -13.38 -21.79 7.54
CA VAL A 164 -12.75 -20.46 7.44
C VAL A 164 -13.80 -19.37 7.18
N ILE A 165 -14.76 -19.63 6.28
CA ILE A 165 -15.89 -18.73 6.02
C ILE A 165 -16.71 -18.52 7.30
N GLY A 166 -16.99 -19.61 8.02
CA GLY A 166 -17.70 -19.57 9.29
C GLY A 166 -17.00 -18.68 10.32
N ILE A 167 -15.69 -18.85 10.51
CA ILE A 167 -14.91 -18.01 11.43
C ILE A 167 -14.93 -16.54 11.02
N ALA A 168 -14.72 -16.24 9.73
CA ALA A 168 -14.72 -14.87 9.24
C ALA A 168 -16.10 -14.20 9.43
N LEU A 169 -17.18 -14.91 9.11
CA LEU A 169 -18.55 -14.42 9.33
C LEU A 169 -18.85 -14.23 10.82
N ILE A 170 -18.45 -15.17 11.67
CA ILE A 170 -18.60 -15.04 13.13
C ILE A 170 -17.85 -13.81 13.63
N THR A 171 -16.63 -13.55 13.12
CA THR A 171 -15.83 -12.39 13.51
C THR A 171 -16.51 -11.08 13.12
N VAL A 172 -17.05 -10.99 11.89
CA VAL A 172 -17.80 -9.81 11.42
C VAL A 172 -19.09 -9.62 12.21
N ILE A 173 -19.84 -10.69 12.48
CA ILE A 173 -21.08 -10.62 13.27
C ILE A 173 -20.75 -10.21 14.71
N PHE A 174 -19.74 -10.82 15.31
CA PHE A 174 -19.26 -10.52 16.65
C PHE A 174 -18.88 -9.04 16.77
N SER A 175 -18.10 -8.51 15.82
CA SER A 175 -17.72 -7.09 15.80
C SER A 175 -18.93 -6.18 15.64
N ASN A 176 -19.87 -6.50 14.75
CA ASN A 176 -21.09 -5.70 14.57
C ASN A 176 -22.00 -5.66 15.79
N VAL A 177 -22.08 -6.76 16.55
CA VAL A 177 -22.91 -6.89 17.76
C VAL A 177 -22.23 -6.24 18.97
N THR A 178 -20.95 -6.54 19.20
CA THR A 178 -20.19 -6.03 20.36
C THR A 178 -19.65 -4.62 20.16
N LYS A 179 -19.65 -4.13 18.92
CA LYS A 179 -18.99 -2.90 18.48
C LYS A 179 -17.47 -2.86 18.67
N ILE A 180 -16.85 -3.96 19.11
CA ILE A 180 -15.39 -4.09 19.21
C ILE A 180 -14.79 -4.03 17.80
N GLY A 181 -13.82 -3.16 17.60
CA GLY A 181 -13.22 -2.91 16.28
C GLY A 181 -14.01 -1.96 15.38
N ILE A 182 -15.10 -1.39 15.88
CA ILE A 182 -15.97 -0.45 15.16
C ILE A 182 -16.11 0.87 15.92
N THR A 183 -16.23 0.83 17.25
CA THR A 183 -16.21 2.05 18.07
C THR A 183 -14.88 2.76 17.91
N VAL A 184 -14.92 4.03 17.50
CA VAL A 184 -13.73 4.85 17.29
C VAL A 184 -12.99 5.03 18.62
N ASP A 185 -11.71 4.68 18.63
CA ASP A 185 -10.78 5.14 19.66
C ASP A 185 -10.23 6.50 19.22
N HIS A 186 -10.26 7.51 20.08
CA HIS A 186 -9.75 8.84 19.74
C HIS A 186 -8.22 8.89 19.59
N LEU A 187 -7.52 7.80 19.94
CA LEU A 187 -6.08 7.68 19.81
C LEU A 187 -5.68 6.73 18.67
N PHE A 188 -5.06 7.28 17.62
CA PHE A 188 -4.42 6.55 16.52
C PHE A 188 -5.32 5.50 15.82
N TRP A 189 -6.60 5.85 15.61
CA TRP A 189 -7.59 5.07 14.89
C TRP A 189 -7.75 5.59 13.46
N GLY A 190 -7.46 4.75 12.46
CA GLY A 190 -7.44 5.16 11.05
C GLY A 190 -8.46 4.45 10.17
N GLY A 191 -8.83 5.07 9.04
CA GLY A 191 -9.71 4.47 8.03
C GLY A 191 -9.01 3.42 7.15
N ALA A 192 -9.74 2.86 6.18
CA ALA A 192 -9.20 1.88 5.23
C ALA A 192 -8.03 2.43 4.39
N SER A 193 -7.14 1.51 4.00
CA SER A 193 -6.01 1.79 3.11
C SER A 193 -6.42 1.75 1.63
N THR A 194 -5.44 1.69 0.71
CA THR A 194 -5.68 1.73 -0.75
C THR A 194 -6.62 0.61 -1.22
N PRO A 195 -7.77 0.94 -1.84
CA PRO A 195 -8.70 -0.07 -2.36
C PRO A 195 -8.16 -0.81 -3.58
N LEU A 196 -8.49 -2.10 -3.66
CA LEU A 196 -8.37 -2.92 -4.85
C LEU A 196 -9.64 -2.77 -5.68
N LEU A 197 -9.57 -2.00 -6.77
CA LEU A 197 -10.71 -1.83 -7.66
C LEU A 197 -10.96 -3.11 -8.49
N ILE A 198 -12.23 -3.36 -8.84
CA ILE A 198 -12.59 -4.47 -9.73
C ILE A 198 -11.94 -4.35 -11.12
N SER A 199 -11.74 -3.11 -11.59
CA SER A 199 -11.02 -2.78 -12.83
C SER A 199 -9.57 -3.28 -12.78
N THR A 200 -8.88 -3.01 -11.67
CA THR A 200 -7.48 -3.43 -11.48
C THR A 200 -7.34 -4.95 -11.45
N LEU A 201 -8.27 -5.64 -10.80
CA LEU A 201 -8.32 -7.10 -10.73
C LEU A 201 -8.49 -7.73 -12.12
N ILE A 202 -9.52 -7.30 -12.86
CA ILE A 202 -9.86 -7.89 -14.16
C ILE A 202 -8.77 -7.59 -15.18
N LEU A 203 -8.27 -6.34 -15.23
CA LEU A 203 -7.19 -5.95 -16.13
C LEU A 203 -5.92 -6.78 -15.86
N SER A 204 -5.56 -6.98 -14.58
CA SER A 204 -4.38 -7.77 -14.21
C SER A 204 -4.50 -9.23 -14.66
N ILE A 205 -5.66 -9.85 -14.48
CA ILE A 205 -5.90 -11.24 -14.92
C ILE A 205 -5.87 -11.34 -16.44
N PHE A 206 -6.48 -10.39 -17.15
CA PHE A 206 -6.50 -10.38 -18.62
C PHE A 206 -5.10 -10.19 -19.22
N VAL A 207 -4.33 -9.20 -18.73
CA VAL A 207 -2.96 -8.95 -19.18
C VAL A 207 -2.05 -10.13 -18.81
N ALA A 208 -2.19 -10.70 -17.62
CA ALA A 208 -1.46 -11.91 -17.25
C ALA A 208 -1.74 -13.08 -18.21
N LEU A 209 -2.98 -13.23 -18.67
CA LEU A 209 -3.36 -14.30 -19.58
C LEU A 209 -2.71 -14.09 -20.95
N LEU A 210 -2.70 -12.85 -21.43
CA LEU A 210 -2.04 -12.46 -22.67
C LEU A 210 -0.53 -12.76 -22.61
N ILE A 211 0.16 -12.30 -21.55
CA ILE A 211 1.58 -12.56 -21.35
C ILE A 211 1.84 -14.07 -21.25
N PHE A 212 1.04 -14.79 -20.47
CA PHE A 212 1.19 -16.24 -20.27
C PHE A 212 1.04 -17.02 -21.58
N LYS A 213 0.07 -16.67 -22.43
CA LYS A 213 -0.12 -17.35 -23.71
C LYS A 213 0.98 -17.06 -24.71
N LEU A 214 1.45 -15.81 -24.77
CA LEU A 214 2.56 -15.42 -25.64
C LEU A 214 3.85 -16.15 -25.22
N THR A 215 4.19 -16.11 -23.94
CA THR A 215 5.39 -16.77 -23.40
C THR A 215 5.34 -18.29 -23.55
N ASN A 216 4.17 -18.91 -23.36
CA ASN A 216 4.01 -20.36 -23.58
C ASN A 216 4.17 -20.75 -25.05
N ARG A 217 3.64 -19.93 -25.98
CA ARG A 217 3.75 -20.17 -27.43
C ARG A 217 5.21 -20.19 -27.91
N TYR A 218 6.06 -19.37 -27.30
CA TYR A 218 7.49 -19.28 -27.65
C TYR A 218 8.39 -20.12 -26.73
N HIS A 219 7.82 -21.05 -25.94
CA HIS A 219 8.56 -21.88 -24.97
C HIS A 219 9.50 -21.08 -24.07
N PHE A 220 9.09 -19.87 -23.71
CA PHE A 220 9.95 -18.92 -23.03
C PHE A 220 10.16 -19.30 -21.55
N PHE A 221 9.33 -20.18 -20.99
CA PHE A 221 9.38 -20.58 -19.59
C PHE A 221 10.58 -21.47 -19.24
N GLY A 222 11.17 -21.20 -18.07
CA GLY A 222 12.40 -21.82 -17.56
C GLY A 222 13.24 -20.79 -16.82
N LYS A 223 14.46 -21.13 -16.41
CA LYS A 223 15.31 -20.19 -15.63
C LYS A 223 15.58 -18.85 -16.34
N ARG A 224 15.88 -18.89 -17.64
CA ARG A 224 16.12 -17.68 -18.45
C ARG A 224 14.82 -16.89 -18.67
N GLY A 225 13.72 -17.60 -18.86
CA GLY A 225 12.39 -17.02 -18.97
C GLY A 225 11.94 -16.28 -17.72
N ASP A 226 12.10 -16.91 -16.57
CA ASP A 226 11.78 -16.31 -15.28
C ASP A 226 12.62 -15.05 -15.04
N LEU A 227 13.91 -15.07 -15.41
CA LEU A 227 14.75 -13.89 -15.29
C LEU A 227 14.23 -12.73 -16.16
N PHE A 228 13.91 -12.99 -17.43
CA PHE A 228 13.38 -11.95 -18.31
C PHE A 228 11.99 -11.48 -17.88
N ILE A 229 11.10 -12.37 -17.45
CA ILE A 229 9.78 -12.00 -16.91
C ILE A 229 9.96 -11.12 -15.67
N SER A 230 10.85 -11.48 -14.77
CA SER A 230 11.17 -10.68 -13.58
C SER A 230 11.73 -9.30 -13.94
N LEU A 231 12.63 -9.21 -14.93
CA LEU A 231 13.13 -7.93 -15.43
C LEU A 231 12.02 -7.09 -16.08
N LEU A 232 11.14 -7.73 -16.87
CA LEU A 232 10.00 -7.07 -17.49
C LEU A 232 9.02 -6.54 -16.44
N ILE A 233 8.70 -7.32 -15.40
CA ILE A 233 7.88 -6.88 -14.27
C ILE A 233 8.55 -5.70 -13.54
N PHE A 234 9.84 -5.81 -13.25
CA PHE A 234 10.62 -4.79 -12.55
C PHE A 234 10.62 -3.46 -13.30
N PHE A 235 11.02 -3.45 -14.57
CA PHE A 235 11.05 -2.23 -15.38
C PHE A 235 9.64 -1.69 -15.67
N SER A 236 8.64 -2.55 -15.85
CA SER A 236 7.25 -2.11 -16.02
C SER A 236 6.75 -1.38 -14.77
N ALA A 237 7.07 -1.89 -13.57
CA ALA A 237 6.72 -1.23 -12.31
C ALA A 237 7.37 0.16 -12.22
N ILE A 238 8.68 0.26 -12.47
CA ILE A 238 9.40 1.55 -12.47
C ILE A 238 8.77 2.53 -13.44
N ILE A 239 8.51 2.11 -14.68
CA ILE A 239 7.94 2.98 -15.72
C ILE A 239 6.54 3.43 -15.31
N ILE A 240 5.64 2.49 -14.98
CA ILE A 240 4.24 2.80 -14.66
C ILE A 240 4.14 3.73 -13.44
N TRP A 241 4.89 3.45 -12.37
CA TRP A 241 4.84 4.27 -11.18
C TRP A 241 5.42 5.66 -11.42
N ASN A 242 6.50 5.79 -12.22
CA ASN A 242 7.07 7.09 -12.53
C ASN A 242 6.24 7.94 -13.47
N LEU A 243 5.42 7.34 -14.34
CA LEU A 243 4.48 8.07 -15.19
C LEU A 243 3.36 8.78 -14.41
N VAL A 244 3.08 8.36 -13.16
CA VAL A 244 2.09 9.05 -12.33
C VAL A 244 2.69 10.34 -11.75
N PRO A 245 2.07 11.52 -11.96
CA PRO A 245 2.49 12.76 -11.32
C PRO A 245 2.55 12.61 -9.80
N PHE A 246 3.52 13.27 -9.17
CA PHE A 246 3.59 13.29 -7.71
C PHE A 246 2.54 14.26 -7.16
N TYR A 247 1.62 13.76 -6.34
CA TYR A 247 0.60 14.57 -5.69
C TYR A 247 1.02 14.95 -4.27
N PRO A 248 0.76 16.20 -3.83
CA PRO A 248 0.99 16.59 -2.45
C PRO A 248 0.25 15.69 -1.46
N SER A 249 0.86 15.45 -0.31
CA SER A 249 0.32 14.67 0.80
C SER A 249 0.68 15.33 2.13
N PHE A 250 0.12 14.85 3.23
CA PHE A 250 0.55 15.28 4.56
C PHE A 250 2.07 15.11 4.77
N PHE A 251 2.69 14.04 4.26
CA PHE A 251 4.12 13.76 4.43
C PHE A 251 5.03 14.47 3.41
N ALA A 252 4.43 15.10 2.40
CA ALA A 252 5.11 15.90 1.38
C ALA A 252 4.13 16.99 0.90
N PRO A 253 4.01 18.10 1.65
CA PRO A 253 3.03 19.14 1.40
C PRO A 253 3.21 19.79 0.03
N LYS A 254 2.23 20.61 -0.35
CA LYS A 254 2.26 21.30 -1.64
C LYS A 254 3.52 22.18 -1.71
N PRO A 255 4.23 22.20 -2.85
CA PRO A 255 5.37 23.09 -3.03
C PRO A 255 4.96 24.57 -2.83
N VAL A 256 5.76 25.28 -2.03
CA VAL A 256 5.57 26.69 -1.71
C VAL A 256 6.85 27.48 -2.01
N LEU A 257 6.75 28.81 -1.93
CA LEU A 257 7.91 29.69 -2.00
C LEU A 257 8.96 29.28 -0.96
N PRO A 258 10.26 29.51 -1.20
CA PRO A 258 10.82 30.22 -2.36
C PRO A 258 11.09 29.33 -3.58
N ASN A 259 11.32 28.03 -3.40
CA ASN A 259 11.86 27.17 -4.46
C ASN A 259 10.79 26.41 -5.26
N PHE A 260 9.55 26.31 -4.75
CA PHE A 260 8.50 25.46 -5.32
C PHE A 260 8.94 23.99 -5.48
N GLU A 261 9.72 23.49 -4.52
CA GLU A 261 10.12 22.09 -4.44
C GLU A 261 9.25 21.30 -3.46
N PHE A 262 9.23 19.98 -3.62
CA PHE A 262 8.66 19.08 -2.61
C PHE A 262 9.65 18.88 -1.48
N TYR A 263 9.16 19.00 -0.25
CA TYR A 263 9.95 18.76 0.95
C TYR A 263 9.23 17.82 1.91
N PRO A 264 9.96 16.95 2.60
CA PRO A 264 9.37 16.02 3.56
C PRO A 264 8.77 16.78 4.76
N TYR A 265 7.72 16.21 5.34
CA TYR A 265 7.02 16.74 6.52
C TYR A 265 6.61 15.63 7.49
N SER A 266 6.41 15.98 8.76
CA SER A 266 6.13 15.04 9.86
C SER A 266 7.17 13.90 9.92
N ASP A 267 6.74 12.64 9.99
CA ASP A 267 7.63 11.47 10.04
C ASP A 267 8.67 11.45 8.90
N ALA A 268 8.28 11.83 7.69
CA ALA A 268 9.20 11.87 6.55
C ALA A 268 10.33 12.87 6.79
N HIS A 269 10.03 14.01 7.42
CA HIS A 269 11.03 15.01 7.77
C HIS A 269 12.02 14.45 8.79
N TYR A 270 11.57 13.71 9.79
CA TYR A 270 12.45 13.06 10.76
C TYR A 270 13.41 12.05 10.10
N TYR A 271 12.92 11.19 9.21
CA TYR A 271 13.79 10.20 8.53
C TYR A 271 14.81 10.88 7.63
N ASP A 272 14.38 11.92 6.90
CA ASP A 272 15.25 12.62 5.96
C ASP A 272 16.30 13.47 6.68
N THR A 273 15.92 14.21 7.73
CA THR A 273 16.88 14.95 8.56
C THR A 273 17.87 14.05 9.27
N THR A 274 17.47 12.82 9.64
CA THR A 274 18.39 11.81 10.17
C THR A 274 19.45 11.42 9.14
N ALA A 275 19.05 11.21 7.88
CA ALA A 275 19.97 10.92 6.78
C ALA A 275 20.89 12.11 6.46
N GLN A 276 20.33 13.33 6.47
CA GLN A 276 21.07 14.56 6.23
C GLN A 276 22.10 14.86 7.33
N SER A 277 21.79 14.58 8.59
CA SER A 277 22.74 14.67 9.71
C SER A 277 23.98 13.77 9.47
N LEU A 278 23.77 12.59 8.90
CA LEU A 278 24.86 11.70 8.48
C LEU A 278 25.67 12.29 7.31
N MET A 279 25.00 12.90 6.32
CA MET A 279 25.64 13.56 5.16
C MET A 279 26.57 14.72 5.54
N VAL A 280 26.31 15.38 6.67
CA VAL A 280 27.11 16.52 7.14
C VAL A 280 28.20 16.14 8.15
N GLY A 281 28.31 14.86 8.52
CA GLY A 281 29.36 14.34 9.41
C GLY A 281 29.04 14.38 10.90
N GLU A 282 27.78 14.62 11.26
CA GLU A 282 27.35 14.71 12.67
C GLU A 282 26.87 13.37 13.25
N GLY A 283 26.89 12.32 12.43
CA GLY A 283 26.33 11.00 12.77
C GLY A 283 24.81 10.96 12.59
N TYR A 284 24.16 9.85 12.94
CA TYR A 284 22.71 9.77 12.86
C TYR A 284 22.08 10.65 13.94
N LEU A 285 21.29 11.62 13.51
CA LEU A 285 20.56 12.52 14.40
C LEU A 285 21.47 13.18 15.45
N ASN A 286 22.66 13.66 15.03
CA ASN A 286 23.71 14.20 15.89
C ASN A 286 24.15 13.22 16.99
N ARG A 287 24.34 11.95 16.62
CA ARG A 287 24.65 10.84 17.54
C ARG A 287 23.55 10.54 18.58
N GLY A 288 22.31 10.99 18.32
CA GLY A 288 21.15 10.80 19.20
C GLY A 288 20.40 9.48 19.02
N ILE A 289 19.20 9.42 19.60
CA ILE A 289 18.28 8.28 19.51
C ILE A 289 17.51 8.32 18.20
N VAL A 290 17.62 7.25 17.40
CA VAL A 290 17.08 7.18 16.04
C VAL A 290 15.93 6.18 15.97
N GLN A 291 14.82 6.59 15.36
CA GLN A 291 13.75 5.68 14.92
C GLN A 291 14.01 5.17 13.51
N ARG A 292 13.68 3.91 13.27
CA ARG A 292 13.75 3.23 11.96
C ARG A 292 15.12 3.40 11.28
N PRO A 293 16.22 3.10 11.99
CA PRO A 293 17.56 3.51 11.60
C PRO A 293 18.01 2.97 10.24
N PHE A 294 17.60 1.75 9.88
CA PHE A 294 17.96 1.19 8.58
C PHE A 294 17.30 1.94 7.41
N TYR A 295 16.10 2.49 7.64
CA TYR A 295 15.42 3.30 6.65
C TYR A 295 16.12 4.66 6.44
N ALA A 296 16.54 5.33 7.52
CA ALA A 296 17.34 6.56 7.44
C ALA A 296 18.69 6.32 6.73
N PHE A 297 19.35 5.17 6.98
CA PHE A 297 20.56 4.79 6.26
C PHE A 297 20.32 4.62 4.75
N LEU A 298 19.20 4.01 4.34
CA LEU A 298 18.85 3.91 2.92
C LEU A 298 18.62 5.28 2.27
N LEU A 299 17.94 6.21 2.96
CA LEU A 299 17.80 7.58 2.48
C LEU A 299 19.14 8.28 2.32
N TYR A 300 20.08 8.07 3.26
CA TYR A 300 21.45 8.56 3.13
C TYR A 300 22.13 8.03 1.85
N LEU A 301 22.02 6.72 1.57
CA LEU A 301 22.57 6.15 0.33
C LEU A 301 21.92 6.75 -0.92
N PHE A 302 20.62 7.05 -0.89
CA PHE A 302 19.94 7.70 -2.00
C PHE A 302 20.40 9.15 -2.18
N HIS A 303 20.58 9.92 -1.10
CA HIS A 303 21.12 11.28 -1.17
C HIS A 303 22.56 11.32 -1.70
N LEU A 304 23.39 10.34 -1.37
CA LEU A 304 24.74 10.23 -1.96
C LEU A 304 24.71 10.11 -3.48
N LEU A 305 23.67 9.47 -4.04
CA LEU A 305 23.53 9.22 -5.47
C LEU A 305 22.73 10.31 -6.20
N ALA A 306 21.71 10.88 -5.55
CA ALA A 306 20.73 11.79 -6.14
C ALA A 306 20.94 13.26 -5.76
N GLY A 307 21.75 13.55 -4.74
CA GLY A 307 21.81 14.86 -4.09
C GLY A 307 20.59 15.09 -3.19
N ASP A 308 20.30 16.36 -2.92
CA ASP A 308 19.23 16.79 -1.99
C ASP A 308 17.86 17.05 -2.68
N ASP A 309 17.72 16.58 -3.92
CA ASP A 309 16.48 16.66 -4.70
C ASP A 309 15.50 15.56 -4.28
N TYR A 310 14.35 15.97 -3.73
CA TYR A 310 13.33 15.06 -3.22
C TYR A 310 12.88 14.02 -4.26
N LEU A 311 12.58 14.46 -5.50
CA LEU A 311 12.01 13.59 -6.52
C LEU A 311 13.04 12.57 -7.03
N LYS A 312 14.31 12.97 -7.14
CA LYS A 312 15.40 12.04 -7.52
C LYS A 312 15.69 11.01 -6.42
N THR A 313 15.70 11.42 -5.16
CA THR A 313 15.87 10.50 -4.01
C THR A 313 14.74 9.48 -3.98
N VAL A 314 13.50 9.95 -4.12
CA VAL A 314 12.31 9.12 -4.19
C VAL A 314 12.31 8.18 -5.42
N PHE A 315 12.85 8.62 -6.55
CA PHE A 315 13.00 7.77 -7.73
C PHE A 315 13.89 6.55 -7.46
N LEU A 316 15.03 6.73 -6.79
CA LEU A 316 15.91 5.62 -6.40
C LEU A 316 15.21 4.66 -5.43
N GLN A 317 14.46 5.19 -4.46
CA GLN A 317 13.61 4.41 -3.58
C GLN A 317 12.56 3.60 -4.36
N THR A 318 11.88 4.23 -5.32
CA THR A 318 10.88 3.58 -6.17
C THR A 318 11.49 2.44 -6.98
N CYS A 319 12.73 2.59 -7.47
CA CYS A 319 13.47 1.53 -8.13
C CYS A 319 13.74 0.33 -7.21
N LEU A 320 14.10 0.55 -5.94
CA LEU A 320 14.25 -0.53 -4.96
C LEU A 320 12.91 -1.26 -4.73
N TYR A 321 11.84 -0.49 -4.59
CA TYR A 321 10.49 -0.99 -4.31
C TYR A 321 9.85 -1.75 -5.46
N ALA A 322 10.30 -1.54 -6.69
CA ALA A 322 9.88 -2.31 -7.87
C ALA A 322 10.24 -3.81 -7.77
N LEU A 323 11.05 -4.23 -6.78
CA LEU A 323 11.28 -5.64 -6.45
C LEU A 323 10.04 -6.33 -5.85
N VAL A 324 9.12 -5.61 -5.21
CA VAL A 324 7.90 -6.20 -4.60
C VAL A 324 7.08 -7.03 -5.60
N PRO A 325 6.65 -6.48 -6.76
CA PRO A 325 5.88 -7.27 -7.74
C PRO A 325 6.69 -8.44 -8.34
N VAL A 326 8.03 -8.35 -8.38
CA VAL A 326 8.88 -9.47 -8.79
C VAL A 326 8.80 -10.62 -7.78
N ILE A 327 8.82 -10.31 -6.48
CA ILE A 327 8.69 -11.34 -5.44
C ILE A 327 7.26 -11.90 -5.43
N PHE A 328 6.23 -11.09 -5.70
CA PHE A 328 4.86 -11.57 -5.92
C PHE A 328 4.79 -12.61 -7.04
N TYR A 329 5.47 -12.37 -8.18
CA TYR A 329 5.55 -13.36 -9.26
C TYR A 329 6.08 -14.70 -8.76
N PHE A 330 7.17 -14.70 -7.98
CA PHE A 330 7.76 -15.93 -7.47
C PHE A 330 6.93 -16.63 -6.39
N ILE A 331 6.31 -15.88 -5.48
CA ILE A 331 5.37 -16.42 -4.48
C ILE A 331 4.20 -17.10 -5.21
N GLY A 332 3.56 -16.39 -6.14
CA GLY A 332 2.41 -16.90 -6.87
C GLY A 332 2.75 -18.10 -7.75
N LYS A 333 3.91 -18.06 -8.43
CA LYS A 333 4.44 -19.20 -9.20
C LYS A 333 4.62 -20.44 -8.34
N LYS A 334 5.18 -20.30 -7.13
CA LYS A 334 5.45 -21.43 -6.21
C LYS A 334 4.17 -22.00 -5.59
N LEU A 335 3.27 -21.14 -5.13
CA LEU A 335 2.06 -21.58 -4.43
C LEU A 335 1.00 -22.14 -5.39
N HIS A 336 0.89 -21.57 -6.59
CA HIS A 336 -0.17 -21.92 -7.52
C HIS A 336 0.36 -22.28 -8.92
N SER A 337 0.64 -21.28 -9.77
CA SER A 337 1.06 -21.46 -11.16
C SER A 337 1.75 -20.21 -11.72
N GLN A 338 2.44 -20.33 -12.85
CA GLN A 338 3.08 -19.19 -13.53
C GLN A 338 2.08 -18.11 -13.93
N PHE A 339 0.92 -18.50 -14.48
CA PHE A 339 -0.15 -17.55 -14.81
C PHE A 339 -0.64 -16.80 -13.58
N PHE A 340 -0.82 -17.50 -12.45
CA PHE A 340 -1.17 -16.87 -11.18
C PHE A 340 -0.08 -15.91 -10.69
N GLY A 341 1.20 -16.31 -10.78
CA GLY A 341 2.33 -15.43 -10.44
C GLY A 341 2.33 -14.14 -11.26
N LEU A 342 2.08 -14.23 -12.57
CA LEU A 342 1.94 -13.04 -13.43
C LEU A 342 0.77 -12.14 -13.00
N ALA A 343 -0.39 -12.74 -12.73
CA ALA A 343 -1.56 -11.99 -12.28
C ALA A 343 -1.31 -11.30 -10.93
N PHE A 344 -0.66 -11.98 -9.99
CA PHE A 344 -0.36 -11.42 -8.67
C PHE A 344 0.66 -10.28 -8.74
N ALA A 345 1.69 -10.41 -9.60
CA ALA A 345 2.65 -9.34 -9.86
C ALA A 345 1.99 -8.10 -10.48
N LEU A 346 1.12 -8.29 -11.48
CA LEU A 346 0.41 -7.19 -12.14
C LEU A 346 -0.57 -6.49 -11.19
N ILE A 347 -1.25 -7.23 -10.32
CA ILE A 347 -2.07 -6.63 -9.25
C ILE A 347 -1.19 -5.77 -8.34
N GLY A 348 0.00 -6.23 -7.97
CA GLY A 348 0.95 -5.43 -7.19
C GLY A 348 1.32 -4.10 -7.87
N ILE A 349 1.61 -4.14 -9.18
CA ILE A 349 1.94 -2.94 -9.96
C ILE A 349 0.75 -1.97 -10.02
N ILE A 350 -0.43 -2.48 -10.40
CA ILE A 350 -1.60 -1.64 -10.64
C ILE A 350 -2.22 -1.14 -9.32
N ARG A 351 -2.15 -1.93 -8.24
CA ARG A 351 -2.56 -1.47 -6.91
C ARG A 351 -1.70 -0.30 -6.44
N GLU A 352 -0.40 -0.36 -6.65
CA GLU A 352 0.48 0.75 -6.29
C GLU A 352 0.22 1.99 -7.17
N PHE A 353 -0.14 1.78 -8.44
CA PHE A 353 -0.66 2.85 -9.28
C PHE A 353 -1.94 3.47 -8.68
N THR A 354 -2.86 2.66 -8.15
CA THR A 354 -4.04 3.15 -7.42
C THR A 354 -3.63 3.94 -6.18
N ALA A 355 -2.66 3.46 -5.39
CA ALA A 355 -2.17 4.14 -4.18
C ALA A 355 -1.63 5.55 -4.49
N LEU A 356 -0.83 5.66 -5.57
CA LEU A 356 -0.32 6.94 -6.06
C LEU A 356 -1.42 7.91 -6.51
N GLN A 357 -2.52 7.39 -7.05
CA GLN A 357 -3.66 8.23 -7.43
C GLN A 357 -4.50 8.64 -6.22
N THR A 358 -4.53 7.85 -5.14
CA THR A 358 -5.37 8.12 -3.97
C THR A 358 -4.87 9.20 -3.03
N THR A 359 -3.60 9.57 -3.13
CA THR A 359 -2.92 10.54 -2.27
C THR A 359 -3.71 11.84 -1.99
N PRO A 360 -4.44 12.43 -2.97
CA PRO A 360 -5.22 13.65 -2.72
C PRO A 360 -6.46 13.48 -1.84
N TRP A 361 -6.94 12.25 -1.62
CA TRP A 361 -8.25 12.00 -0.98
C TRP A 361 -8.15 11.29 0.37
N ILE A 362 -7.13 10.46 0.58
CA ILE A 362 -6.93 9.70 1.83
C ILE A 362 -5.45 9.67 2.22
N GLU A 363 -5.20 9.53 3.52
CA GLU A 363 -3.84 9.40 4.06
C GLU A 363 -3.27 8.00 3.75
N VAL A 364 -2.66 7.87 2.58
CA VAL A 364 -1.96 6.66 2.11
C VAL A 364 -0.46 6.88 2.05
N VAL A 365 0.28 5.80 2.30
CA VAL A 365 1.72 5.73 2.01
C VAL A 365 1.91 4.91 0.75
N HIS A 366 2.83 5.35 -0.10
CA HIS A 366 3.15 4.71 -1.36
C HIS A 366 4.65 4.81 -1.66
N SER A 367 5.10 4.15 -2.71
CA SER A 367 6.50 4.05 -3.13
C SER A 367 7.21 5.40 -3.27
N LYS A 368 6.45 6.44 -3.63
CA LYS A 368 6.97 7.80 -3.79
C LYS A 368 7.05 8.68 -2.52
N ILE A 369 6.67 8.22 -1.34
CA ILE A 369 6.80 9.00 -0.09
C ILE A 369 8.00 8.49 0.69
N MET A 370 8.79 9.38 1.29
CA MET A 370 9.90 9.04 2.20
C MET A 370 9.41 8.44 3.53
N MET A 371 8.80 7.26 3.47
CA MET A 371 8.22 6.53 4.59
C MET A 371 8.68 5.06 4.60
N SER A 372 8.86 4.48 5.79
CA SER A 372 9.42 3.13 5.92
C SER A 372 8.44 1.98 5.66
N GLU A 373 7.14 2.27 5.59
CA GLU A 373 6.07 1.27 5.46
C GLU A 373 6.21 0.45 4.19
N PHE A 374 6.58 1.06 3.06
CA PHE A 374 6.77 0.32 1.80
C PHE A 374 8.03 -0.55 1.81
N LEU A 375 9.11 -0.09 2.47
CA LEU A 375 10.27 -0.94 2.73
C LEU A 375 9.90 -2.14 3.61
N ALA A 376 9.04 -1.94 4.60
CA ALA A 376 8.51 -3.02 5.42
C ALA A 376 7.67 -4.01 4.59
N VAL A 377 6.89 -3.56 3.60
CA VAL A 377 6.22 -4.45 2.62
C VAL A 377 7.27 -5.30 1.89
N LEU A 378 8.32 -4.69 1.33
CA LEU A 378 9.38 -5.42 0.62
C LEU A 378 10.03 -6.50 1.49
N ILE A 379 10.39 -6.17 2.73
CA ILE A 379 10.98 -7.10 3.69
C ILE A 379 9.99 -8.22 4.06
N SER A 380 8.74 -7.87 4.32
CA SER A 380 7.68 -8.82 4.68
C SER A 380 7.44 -9.85 3.58
N VAL A 381 7.33 -9.39 2.33
CA VAL A 381 7.15 -10.24 1.14
C VAL A 381 8.38 -11.11 0.90
N LEU A 382 9.59 -10.56 1.08
CA LEU A 382 10.84 -11.32 0.96
C LEU A 382 10.95 -12.43 2.01
N ILE A 383 10.65 -12.15 3.28
CA ILE A 383 10.61 -13.15 4.36
C ILE A 383 9.64 -14.27 4.01
N CYS A 384 8.44 -13.90 3.55
CA CYS A 384 7.43 -14.89 3.16
C CYS A 384 7.93 -15.79 2.02
N TYR A 385 8.48 -15.19 0.97
CA TYR A 385 9.05 -15.93 -0.16
C TYR A 385 10.19 -16.86 0.25
N LEU A 386 11.17 -16.37 1.04
CA LEU A 386 12.30 -17.16 1.50
C LEU A 386 11.85 -18.36 2.34
N PHE A 387 10.86 -18.17 3.21
CA PHE A 387 10.33 -19.26 4.02
C PHE A 387 9.52 -20.26 3.19
N ILE A 388 8.71 -19.80 2.22
CA ILE A 388 8.02 -20.70 1.25
C ILE A 388 9.05 -21.51 0.44
N ASP A 389 10.11 -20.87 -0.03
CA ASP A 389 11.17 -21.53 -0.79
C ASP A 389 11.90 -22.56 0.08
N TRP A 390 12.22 -22.23 1.33
CA TRP A 390 12.82 -23.15 2.30
C TRP A 390 11.90 -24.33 2.64
N TYR A 391 10.65 -24.07 3.01
CA TYR A 391 9.69 -25.09 3.43
C TYR A 391 9.38 -26.09 2.29
N SER A 392 9.32 -25.59 1.05
CA SER A 392 9.02 -26.40 -0.13
C SER A 392 10.23 -27.16 -0.70
N SER A 393 11.44 -26.96 -0.14
CA SER A 393 12.66 -27.57 -0.67
C SER A 393 12.88 -28.99 -0.15
N THR A 394 13.29 -29.90 -1.04
CA THR A 394 13.55 -31.32 -0.70
C THR A 394 14.69 -31.50 0.30
N LYS A 395 15.65 -30.57 0.31
CA LYS A 395 16.70 -30.48 1.33
C LYS A 395 16.67 -29.08 1.95
N GLN A 396 16.19 -29.03 3.18
CA GLN A 396 16.10 -27.79 3.96
C GLN A 396 17.47 -27.43 4.52
N GLY A 397 18.19 -26.56 3.81
CA GLY A 397 19.49 -26.05 4.23
C GLY A 397 19.36 -24.99 5.34
N ASN A 398 20.29 -25.04 6.31
CA ASN A 398 20.35 -24.06 7.40
C ASN A 398 20.68 -22.64 6.93
N LEU A 399 21.38 -22.49 5.79
CA LEU A 399 21.74 -21.18 5.25
C LEU A 399 20.53 -20.28 4.98
N ARG A 400 19.42 -20.86 4.49
CA ARG A 400 18.19 -20.09 4.25
C ARG A 400 17.56 -19.59 5.54
N ILE A 401 17.66 -20.36 6.63
CA ILE A 401 17.18 -19.92 7.93
C ILE A 401 18.03 -18.75 8.46
N ILE A 402 19.35 -18.82 8.27
CA ILE A 402 20.26 -17.70 8.57
C ILE A 402 19.87 -16.47 7.75
N LEU A 403 19.62 -16.64 6.45
CA LEU A 403 19.20 -15.54 5.57
C LEU A 403 17.86 -14.94 6.02
N ILE A 404 16.88 -15.76 6.38
CA ILE A 404 15.59 -15.29 6.93
C ILE A 404 15.82 -14.52 8.23
N GLY A 405 16.72 -14.98 9.10
CA GLY A 405 17.09 -14.26 10.32
C GLY A 405 17.75 -12.91 10.04
N ILE A 406 18.68 -12.85 9.08
CA ILE A 406 19.32 -11.59 8.64
C ILE A 406 18.27 -10.60 8.12
N VAL A 407 17.38 -11.04 7.22
CA VAL A 407 16.34 -10.19 6.66
C VAL A 407 15.33 -9.74 7.73
N LEU A 408 14.98 -10.63 8.67
CA LEU A 408 14.11 -10.30 9.80
C LEU A 408 14.77 -9.28 10.75
N GLY A 409 16.05 -9.43 11.07
CA GLY A 409 16.78 -8.46 11.88
C GLY A 409 16.87 -7.08 11.21
N ILE A 410 17.08 -7.02 9.88
CA ILE A 410 16.93 -5.78 9.10
C ILE A 410 15.50 -5.25 9.21
N GLY A 411 14.49 -6.12 9.10
CA GLY A 411 13.08 -5.78 9.28
C GLY A 411 12.78 -5.12 10.63
N LEU A 412 13.38 -5.61 11.72
CA LEU A 412 13.22 -5.01 13.05
C LEU A 412 13.83 -3.62 13.16
N MET A 413 14.90 -3.33 12.41
CA MET A 413 15.51 -1.99 12.30
C MET A 413 14.73 -1.04 11.36
N VAL A 414 13.74 -1.54 10.63
CA VAL A 414 12.83 -0.74 9.81
C VAL A 414 11.50 -0.53 10.52
N ARG A 415 10.96 -1.59 11.14
CA ARG A 415 9.74 -1.59 11.97
C ARG A 415 9.80 -2.70 13.01
N ILE A 416 9.83 -2.32 14.28
CA ILE A 416 9.85 -3.27 15.40
C ILE A 416 8.61 -4.18 15.44
N ASN A 417 7.50 -3.79 14.81
CA ASN A 417 6.27 -4.59 14.70
C ASN A 417 6.49 -5.95 14.02
N MET A 418 7.57 -6.11 13.24
CA MET A 418 7.94 -7.42 12.69
C MET A 418 8.45 -8.42 13.73
N LEU A 419 8.63 -8.02 14.99
CA LEU A 419 9.04 -8.91 16.08
C LEU A 419 8.11 -10.12 16.20
N PHE A 420 6.82 -9.95 15.93
CA PHE A 420 5.87 -11.05 16.04
C PHE A 420 5.96 -12.04 14.87
N TYR A 421 6.78 -11.81 13.84
CA TYR A 421 7.06 -12.81 12.79
C TYR A 421 7.82 -14.02 13.31
N PHE A 422 8.54 -13.90 14.43
CA PHE A 422 9.16 -15.06 15.07
C PHE A 422 8.13 -16.13 15.42
N PHE A 423 6.93 -15.77 15.91
CA PHE A 423 5.91 -16.74 16.32
C PHE A 423 5.47 -17.68 15.18
N PRO A 424 4.97 -17.20 14.02
CA PRO A 424 4.60 -18.08 12.92
C PRO A 424 5.81 -18.82 12.33
N ILE A 425 6.97 -18.16 12.17
CA ILE A 425 8.17 -18.83 11.62
C ILE A 425 8.59 -20.00 12.52
N ILE A 426 8.69 -19.78 13.84
CA ILE A 426 9.03 -20.82 14.81
C ILE A 426 7.98 -21.92 14.82
N PHE A 427 6.69 -21.58 14.83
CA PHE A 427 5.61 -22.55 14.78
C PHE A 427 5.74 -23.50 13.58
N PHE A 428 5.97 -22.96 12.38
CA PHE A 428 6.12 -23.78 11.18
C PHE A 428 7.46 -24.52 11.08
N LEU A 429 8.54 -24.00 11.70
CA LEU A 429 9.78 -24.74 11.91
C LEU A 429 9.55 -25.99 12.76
N PHE A 430 8.74 -25.89 13.82
CA PHE A 430 8.41 -27.03 14.69
C PHE A 430 7.42 -28.01 14.06
N LYS A 431 6.49 -27.51 13.24
CA LYS A 431 5.50 -28.32 12.53
C LYS A 431 6.10 -29.13 11.39
N ASN A 432 7.29 -28.76 10.92
CA ASN A 432 7.99 -29.48 9.88
C ASN A 432 8.45 -30.87 10.37
N ASN A 433 7.71 -31.90 9.99
CA ASN A 433 7.90 -33.26 10.49
C ASN A 433 9.14 -33.99 9.92
N SER A 434 9.80 -33.44 8.89
CA SER A 434 10.97 -34.05 8.27
C SER A 434 12.23 -34.01 9.14
N ASP A 435 12.26 -33.16 10.16
CA ASP A 435 13.43 -32.96 11.00
C ASP A 435 13.30 -33.61 12.38
N GLN A 436 14.42 -34.06 12.92
CA GLN A 436 14.55 -34.39 14.35
C GLN A 436 14.41 -33.11 15.20
N THR A 437 13.90 -33.24 16.44
CA THR A 437 13.71 -32.11 17.38
C THR A 437 14.99 -31.29 17.58
N ARG A 438 16.17 -31.94 17.65
CA ARG A 438 17.47 -31.26 17.74
C ARG A 438 17.71 -30.31 16.57
N THR A 439 17.41 -30.75 15.35
CA THR A 439 17.56 -29.93 14.13
C THR A 439 16.60 -28.74 14.15
N ARG A 440 15.38 -28.92 14.65
CA ARG A 440 14.40 -27.83 14.80
C ARG A 440 14.91 -26.77 15.78
N LEU A 441 15.43 -27.17 16.93
CA LEU A 441 16.05 -26.26 17.91
C LEU A 441 17.26 -25.52 17.34
N ILE A 442 18.13 -26.22 16.60
CA ILE A 442 19.28 -25.58 15.92
C ILE A 442 18.79 -24.52 14.93
N ARG A 443 17.74 -24.80 14.15
CA ARG A 443 17.20 -23.82 13.19
C ARG A 443 16.59 -22.61 13.88
N VAL A 444 15.86 -22.81 14.98
CA VAL A 444 15.35 -21.69 15.80
C VAL A 444 16.50 -20.86 16.38
N PHE A 445 17.52 -21.51 16.91
CA PHE A 445 18.72 -20.84 17.39
C PHE A 445 19.39 -20.03 16.26
N LEU A 446 19.61 -20.63 15.08
CA LEU A 446 20.22 -19.95 13.94
C LEU A 446 19.40 -18.76 13.46
N LEU A 447 18.06 -18.85 13.46
CA LEU A 447 17.17 -17.76 13.10
C LEU A 447 17.34 -16.57 14.06
N ILE A 448 17.23 -16.83 15.37
CA ILE A 448 17.32 -15.80 16.41
C ILE A 448 18.74 -15.23 16.45
N PHE A 449 19.76 -16.08 16.42
CA PHE A 449 21.16 -15.69 16.44
C PHE A 449 21.54 -14.83 15.24
N ALA A 450 21.13 -15.22 14.03
CA ALA A 450 21.38 -14.41 12.83
C ALA A 450 20.69 -13.04 12.89
N SER A 451 19.44 -13.00 13.38
CA SER A 451 18.70 -11.75 13.59
C SER A 451 19.37 -10.84 14.64
N PHE A 452 19.91 -11.44 15.70
CA PHE A 452 20.61 -10.69 16.74
C PHE A 452 21.95 -10.16 16.25
N VAL A 453 22.77 -10.99 15.59
CA VAL A 453 24.09 -10.60 15.08
C VAL A 453 24.00 -9.47 14.06
N ILE A 454 22.98 -9.47 13.19
CA ILE A 454 22.82 -8.39 12.20
C ILE A 454 22.43 -7.06 12.85
N MET A 455 21.75 -7.09 14.00
CA MET A 455 21.36 -5.89 14.76
C MET A 455 22.44 -5.41 15.73
N LEU A 456 23.34 -6.32 16.15
CA LEU A 456 24.32 -6.07 17.20
C LEU A 456 25.18 -4.82 16.97
N PRO A 457 25.73 -4.54 15.77
CA PRO A 457 26.52 -3.33 15.53
C PRO A 457 25.75 -2.04 15.84
N TRP A 458 24.47 -2.00 15.47
CA TRP A 458 23.60 -0.86 15.75
C TRP A 458 23.28 -0.73 17.25
N MET A 459 23.01 -1.85 17.92
CA MET A 459 22.76 -1.85 19.36
C MET A 459 23.99 -1.40 20.16
N ILE A 460 25.20 -1.79 19.72
CA ILE A 460 26.47 -1.31 20.30
C ILE A 460 26.62 0.19 20.07
N ARG A 461 26.36 0.67 18.84
CA ARG A 461 26.39 2.11 18.52
C ARG A 461 25.48 2.89 19.47
N ASN A 462 24.24 2.41 19.69
CA ASN A 462 23.32 3.05 20.62
C ASN A 462 23.84 3.03 22.06
N GLN A 463 24.43 1.93 22.52
CA GLN A 463 25.05 1.89 23.85
C GLN A 463 26.20 2.90 23.98
N VAL A 464 27.03 3.06 22.95
CA VAL A 464 28.18 3.97 22.97
C VAL A 464 27.77 5.44 22.96
N TYR A 465 26.83 5.83 22.08
CA TYR A 465 26.49 7.25 21.91
C TYR A 465 25.31 7.71 22.77
N THR A 466 24.33 6.85 23.03
CA THR A 466 23.10 7.21 23.75
C THR A 466 23.05 6.61 25.16
N GLY A 467 23.94 5.67 25.49
CA GLY A 467 23.95 4.96 26.78
C GLY A 467 22.95 3.79 26.87
N TYR A 468 22.13 3.56 25.84
CA TYR A 468 21.08 2.53 25.85
C TYR A 468 21.34 1.40 24.84
N PHE A 469 21.25 0.15 25.29
CA PHE A 469 21.39 -1.03 24.42
C PHE A 469 20.04 -1.44 23.83
N GLY A 470 19.89 -1.31 22.51
CA GLY A 470 18.73 -1.78 21.77
C GLY A 470 18.55 -1.06 20.44
N ILE A 471 17.48 -1.38 19.70
CA ILE A 471 17.27 -0.83 18.34
C ILE A 471 16.68 0.59 18.40
N GLU A 472 15.55 0.73 19.12
CA GLU A 472 14.74 1.94 19.26
C GLU A 472 14.31 2.11 20.73
N ASN A 473 15.25 2.39 21.62
CA ASN A 473 15.02 2.31 23.08
C ASN A 473 13.91 3.24 23.59
N SER A 474 13.72 4.40 22.95
CA SER A 474 12.65 5.34 23.30
C SER A 474 11.29 4.94 22.73
N LYS A 475 11.19 4.08 21.71
CA LYS A 475 9.91 3.85 21.02
C LYS A 475 8.89 3.14 21.90
N PHE A 476 9.31 2.10 22.62
CA PHE A 476 8.43 1.39 23.57
C PHE A 476 7.97 2.32 24.69
N GLN A 477 8.86 3.13 25.23
CA GLN A 477 8.55 4.09 26.29
C GLN A 477 7.62 5.19 25.79
N ASN A 478 7.84 5.72 24.58
CA ASN A 478 6.97 6.71 23.96
C ASN A 478 5.59 6.14 23.69
N VAL A 479 5.49 4.91 23.18
CA VAL A 479 4.20 4.24 22.98
C VAL A 479 3.47 4.06 24.31
N ILE A 480 4.16 3.61 25.36
CA ILE A 480 3.57 3.45 26.70
C ILE A 480 3.10 4.80 27.24
N SER A 481 3.99 5.79 27.32
CA SER A 481 3.69 7.10 27.90
C SER A 481 2.63 7.89 27.14
N THR A 482 2.61 7.82 25.80
CA THR A 482 1.69 8.59 24.95
C THR A 482 0.42 7.84 24.55
N ARG A 483 0.31 6.53 24.81
CA ARG A 483 -0.87 5.74 24.37
C ARG A 483 -1.53 4.92 25.46
N TYR A 484 -0.82 4.59 26.54
CA TYR A 484 -1.36 3.79 27.64
C TYR A 484 -1.71 4.65 28.86
N ILE A 485 -1.14 5.84 29.03
CA ILE A 485 -1.30 6.66 30.26
C ILE A 485 -2.39 7.75 30.10
N LEU A 486 -2.78 8.09 28.86
CA LEU A 486 -3.61 9.27 28.55
C LEU A 486 -5.09 9.19 28.96
N GLU A 487 -5.62 8.02 29.37
CA GLU A 487 -7.02 7.94 29.85
C GLU A 487 -7.27 8.79 31.11
N ASN A 488 -6.28 8.97 32.00
CA ASN A 488 -6.50 9.71 33.23
C ASN A 488 -6.55 11.25 33.08
N SER A 489 -6.34 11.78 31.86
CA SER A 489 -6.22 13.24 31.64
C SER A 489 -7.17 13.83 30.60
N ILE A 490 -7.85 12.99 29.80
CA ILE A 490 -8.71 13.44 28.69
C ILE A 490 -10.17 13.65 29.13
N GLU A 491 -10.56 13.29 30.36
CA GLU A 491 -11.93 13.53 30.88
C GLU A 491 -12.35 15.01 30.98
N GLN A 492 -11.50 15.99 30.63
CA GLN A 492 -11.80 17.42 30.86
C GLN A 492 -12.11 18.32 29.65
N ASN A 493 -11.99 17.90 28.38
CA ASN A 493 -12.39 18.79 27.26
C ASN A 493 -12.91 18.00 26.04
N LEU A 494 -14.23 17.85 25.95
CA LEU A 494 -14.93 17.13 24.88
C LEU A 494 -15.27 17.99 23.63
N ASP A 495 -14.95 19.29 23.61
CA ASP A 495 -15.43 20.22 22.57
C ASP A 495 -14.43 20.47 21.42
N THR A 496 -13.23 19.92 21.48
CA THR A 496 -12.25 19.98 20.39
C THR A 496 -11.76 18.58 20.06
N PRO A 497 -11.82 18.13 18.80
CA PRO A 497 -11.15 16.88 18.42
C PRO A 497 -9.69 16.99 18.87
N PRO A 498 -9.14 15.99 19.56
CA PRO A 498 -7.76 16.05 20.04
C PRO A 498 -6.87 16.32 18.83
N ALA A 499 -6.05 17.37 18.91
CA ALA A 499 -5.06 17.65 17.88
C ALA A 499 -4.28 16.35 17.62
N LYS A 500 -4.16 15.95 16.34
CA LYS A 500 -3.39 14.75 15.95
C LYS A 500 -2.04 14.84 16.65
N ILE A 501 -1.80 13.98 17.65
CA ILE A 501 -0.53 13.95 18.37
C ILE A 501 0.53 13.58 17.33
N ASP A 502 1.43 14.52 17.06
CA ASP A 502 2.45 14.37 16.03
C ASP A 502 3.35 13.17 16.40
N PRO A 503 3.44 12.12 15.57
CA PRO A 503 4.31 10.97 15.85
C PRO A 503 5.81 11.34 15.91
N MET A 504 6.17 12.57 15.53
CA MET A 504 7.49 13.17 15.74
C MET A 504 7.86 13.39 17.21
N VAL A 505 6.93 13.24 18.17
CA VAL A 505 7.23 13.37 19.61
C VAL A 505 8.10 12.22 20.07
N VAL A 506 9.42 12.45 20.00
CA VAL A 506 10.42 11.73 20.78
C VAL A 506 10.59 12.52 22.05
N ILE A 507 9.94 12.07 23.13
CA ILE A 507 10.21 12.64 24.44
C ILE A 507 11.63 12.19 24.81
N ASP A 508 12.59 13.12 24.80
CA ASP A 508 13.98 12.89 25.23
C ASP A 508 14.12 12.94 26.76
N THR A 509 12.99 12.82 27.49
CA THR A 509 13.02 12.80 28.94
C THR A 509 13.63 11.50 29.42
N GLN A 510 14.53 11.63 30.40
CA GLN A 510 14.94 10.55 31.29
C GLN A 510 13.76 9.63 31.60
N PRO A 511 13.93 8.30 31.61
CA PRO A 511 12.84 7.35 31.81
C PRO A 511 12.04 7.75 33.05
N SER A 512 10.84 8.30 32.85
CA SER A 512 9.98 8.60 33.98
C SER A 512 9.69 7.25 34.64
N ASN A 513 10.06 7.09 35.90
CA ASN A 513 9.80 5.88 36.69
C ASN A 513 8.30 5.62 36.93
N ASN A 514 7.41 6.28 36.20
CA ASN A 514 5.98 5.99 36.14
C ASN A 514 5.75 4.71 35.34
N TRP A 515 6.17 3.59 35.92
CA TRP A 515 5.74 2.29 35.45
C TRP A 515 4.24 2.22 35.63
N ILE A 516 3.52 1.71 34.62
CA ILE A 516 2.09 1.43 34.77
C ILE A 516 1.95 0.56 36.02
N ASN A 517 1.21 1.03 37.03
CA ASN A 517 0.83 0.17 38.15
C ASN A 517 -0.05 -0.93 37.57
N ILE A 518 0.54 -2.11 37.34
CA ILE A 518 -0.14 -3.25 36.73
C ILE A 518 -1.22 -3.72 37.70
N THR A 519 -2.43 -3.26 37.46
CA THR A 519 -3.66 -3.66 38.14
C THR A 519 -4.46 -4.56 37.21
N ALA A 520 -5.40 -5.32 37.76
CA ALA A 520 -6.30 -6.12 36.94
C ALA A 520 -7.11 -5.25 35.95
N SER A 521 -7.50 -4.04 36.36
CA SER A 521 -8.18 -3.05 35.52
C SER A 521 -7.30 -2.58 34.37
N SER A 522 -6.03 -2.23 34.61
CA SER A 522 -5.13 -1.82 33.53
C SER A 522 -4.87 -2.93 32.52
N ILE A 523 -4.80 -4.20 32.96
CA ILE A 523 -4.66 -5.34 32.03
C ILE A 523 -5.91 -5.48 31.16
N PHE A 524 -7.11 -5.33 31.75
CA PHE A 524 -8.36 -5.41 31.00
C PHE A 524 -8.49 -4.28 29.97
N GLU A 525 -8.13 -3.05 30.32
CA GLU A 525 -8.10 -1.90 29.41
C GLU A 525 -7.13 -2.14 28.23
N ILE A 526 -5.91 -2.61 28.53
CA ILE A 526 -4.91 -2.96 27.50
C ILE A 526 -5.45 -4.02 26.55
N LEU A 527 -6.05 -5.08 27.08
CA LEU A 527 -6.65 -6.13 26.25
C LEU A 527 -7.83 -5.59 25.44
N SER A 528 -8.64 -4.68 26.00
CA SER A 528 -9.78 -4.07 25.35
C SER A 528 -9.36 -3.26 24.11
N PHE A 529 -8.51 -2.23 24.28
CA PHE A 529 -8.09 -1.42 23.14
C PHE A 529 -7.25 -2.26 22.16
N SER A 530 -6.39 -3.16 22.65
CA SER A 530 -5.55 -3.97 21.76
C SER A 530 -6.38 -4.87 20.86
N THR A 531 -7.44 -5.48 21.42
CA THR A 531 -8.38 -6.32 20.68
C THR A 531 -9.21 -5.46 19.71
N ALA A 532 -9.64 -4.27 20.12
CA ALA A 532 -10.37 -3.35 19.25
C ALA A 532 -9.54 -2.94 18.03
N HIS A 533 -8.31 -2.45 18.22
CA HIS A 533 -7.42 -2.08 17.11
C HIS A 533 -7.05 -3.27 16.23
N PHE A 534 -6.83 -4.47 16.82
CA PHE A 534 -6.58 -5.69 16.05
C PHE A 534 -7.77 -6.04 15.15
N ILE A 535 -8.98 -6.14 15.70
CA ILE A 535 -10.19 -6.46 14.93
C ILE A 535 -10.46 -5.38 13.88
N HIS A 536 -10.23 -4.11 14.20
CA HIS A 536 -10.36 -3.02 13.23
C HIS A 536 -9.43 -3.22 12.02
N ASN A 537 -8.16 -3.58 12.24
CA ASN A 537 -7.22 -3.87 11.17
C ASN A 537 -7.68 -5.05 10.29
N GLU A 538 -8.23 -6.11 10.89
CA GLU A 538 -8.73 -7.27 10.13
C GLU A 538 -9.96 -6.90 9.28
N ILE A 539 -10.88 -6.08 9.81
CA ILE A 539 -12.04 -5.58 9.05
C ILE A 539 -11.57 -4.73 7.86
N LEU A 540 -10.69 -3.76 8.11
CA LEU A 540 -10.18 -2.88 7.05
C LEU A 540 -9.37 -3.66 6.00
N SER A 541 -8.69 -4.73 6.40
CA SER A 541 -7.96 -5.63 5.47
C SER A 541 -8.90 -6.38 4.51
N ILE A 542 -10.17 -6.58 4.88
CA ILE A 542 -11.21 -7.12 3.98
C ILE A 542 -11.83 -6.00 3.14
N PHE A 543 -12.02 -4.81 3.70
CA PHE A 543 -12.71 -3.69 3.05
C PHE A 543 -11.90 -3.01 1.94
N ILE A 544 -10.61 -3.32 1.81
CA ILE A 544 -9.84 -2.96 0.60
C ILE A 544 -10.27 -3.78 -0.63
N LEU A 545 -10.93 -4.93 -0.47
CA LEU A 545 -11.33 -5.76 -1.61
C LEU A 545 -12.47 -5.12 -2.41
N PRO A 546 -12.66 -5.48 -3.70
CA PRO A 546 -13.71 -4.90 -4.52
C PRO A 546 -15.08 -5.02 -3.86
N ASN A 547 -15.76 -3.89 -3.65
CA ASN A 547 -17.09 -3.82 -3.05
C ASN A 547 -18.21 -3.52 -4.07
N THR A 548 -17.84 -3.36 -5.34
CA THR A 548 -18.74 -3.12 -6.46
C THR A 548 -18.25 -3.83 -7.72
N LEU A 549 -19.17 -4.13 -8.63
CA LEU A 549 -18.89 -4.63 -9.97
C LEU A 549 -18.73 -3.50 -10.99
N THR A 550 -19.09 -2.26 -10.64
CA THR A 550 -18.92 -1.10 -11.51
C THR A 550 -17.43 -0.77 -11.67
N LEU A 551 -17.04 -0.32 -12.86
CA LEU A 551 -15.68 0.11 -13.16
C LEU A 551 -15.40 1.52 -12.61
N ASP A 552 -15.77 1.78 -11.36
CA ASP A 552 -15.71 3.10 -10.75
C ASP A 552 -14.26 3.62 -10.62
N SER A 553 -14.13 4.96 -10.70
CA SER A 553 -12.87 5.64 -10.38
C SER A 553 -12.56 5.51 -8.90
N VAL A 554 -11.27 5.60 -8.54
CA VAL A 554 -10.85 5.44 -7.15
C VAL A 554 -11.52 6.48 -6.24
N LYS A 555 -11.60 7.74 -6.70
CA LYS A 555 -12.29 8.81 -6.00
C LYS A 555 -13.75 8.45 -5.71
N THR A 556 -14.48 7.95 -6.71
CA THR A 556 -15.88 7.54 -6.55
C THR A 556 -16.04 6.41 -5.54
N VAL A 557 -15.10 5.47 -5.48
CA VAL A 557 -15.11 4.39 -4.49
C VAL A 557 -14.89 4.95 -3.08
N ILE A 558 -13.95 5.89 -2.90
CA ILE A 558 -13.71 6.54 -1.62
C ILE A 558 -14.94 7.34 -1.18
N ASP A 559 -15.46 8.22 -2.04
CA ASP A 559 -16.59 9.11 -1.73
C ASP A 559 -17.87 8.36 -1.32
N ARG A 560 -18.09 7.15 -1.87
CA ARG A 560 -19.28 6.33 -1.57
C ARG A 560 -19.17 5.51 -0.29
N ASN A 561 -17.98 5.36 0.26
CA ASN A 561 -17.71 4.41 1.33
C ASN A 561 -17.14 5.11 2.56
N ALA A 562 -17.96 5.26 3.59
CA ALA A 562 -17.59 5.99 4.80
C ALA A 562 -16.39 5.40 5.55
N TYR A 563 -16.11 4.09 5.39
CA TYR A 563 -15.02 3.39 6.09
C TYR A 563 -13.60 3.82 5.69
N PHE A 564 -13.43 4.65 4.65
CA PHE A 564 -12.17 5.33 4.37
C PHE A 564 -11.89 6.50 5.33
N SER A 565 -12.93 7.00 6.01
CA SER A 565 -12.81 8.02 7.05
C SER A 565 -12.46 7.40 8.40
N GLU A 566 -11.64 8.11 9.18
CA GLU A 566 -11.35 7.80 10.59
C GLU A 566 -12.61 7.89 11.48
N LEU A 567 -13.62 8.64 11.04
CA LEU A 567 -14.87 8.87 11.77
C LEU A 567 -15.93 7.79 11.51
N TRP A 568 -15.59 6.71 10.81
CA TRP A 568 -16.56 5.67 10.48
C TRP A 568 -16.97 4.87 11.73
N GLN A 569 -18.27 4.85 12.02
CA GLN A 569 -18.85 4.20 13.20
C GLN A 569 -19.51 2.84 12.89
N GLY A 570 -19.13 2.20 11.79
CA GLY A 570 -19.62 0.85 11.46
C GLY A 570 -20.85 0.80 10.56
N ASP A 571 -21.30 1.93 10.01
CA ASP A 571 -22.44 1.94 9.10
C ASP A 571 -22.13 1.16 7.83
N MET A 572 -22.99 0.20 7.50
CA MET A 572 -22.87 -0.63 6.31
C MET A 572 -24.14 -0.59 5.46
N SER A 573 -24.00 -0.23 4.19
CA SER A 573 -25.08 -0.38 3.22
C SER A 573 -25.35 -1.86 2.93
N VAL A 574 -26.57 -2.20 2.51
CA VAL A 574 -26.92 -3.58 2.09
C VAL A 574 -25.98 -4.08 0.98
N GLY A 575 -25.58 -3.20 0.06
CA GLY A 575 -24.61 -3.52 -0.99
C GLY A 575 -23.24 -3.89 -0.43
N LEU A 576 -22.73 -3.14 0.56
CA LEU A 576 -21.46 -3.43 1.23
C LEU A 576 -21.52 -4.75 2.02
N ILE A 577 -22.63 -5.06 2.67
CA ILE A 577 -22.84 -6.35 3.37
C ILE A 577 -22.77 -7.50 2.36
N ILE A 578 -23.51 -7.42 1.25
CA ILE A 578 -23.50 -8.44 0.20
C ILE A 578 -22.10 -8.61 -0.36
N ALA A 579 -21.42 -7.52 -0.69
CA ALA A 579 -20.07 -7.56 -1.23
C ALA A 579 -19.06 -8.16 -0.23
N THR A 580 -19.18 -7.82 1.05
CA THR A 580 -18.35 -8.37 2.13
C THR A 580 -18.56 -9.88 2.26
N CYS A 581 -19.81 -10.36 2.23
CA CYS A 581 -20.13 -11.78 2.22
C CYS A 581 -19.51 -12.49 1.01
N ILE A 582 -19.64 -11.92 -0.20
CA ILE A 582 -19.01 -12.46 -1.41
C ILE A 582 -17.48 -12.51 -1.26
N ASN A 583 -16.87 -11.45 -0.74
CA ASN A 583 -15.43 -11.38 -0.56
C ASN A 583 -14.92 -12.41 0.46
N ILE A 584 -15.64 -12.61 1.58
CA ILE A 584 -15.34 -13.66 2.56
C ILE A 584 -15.47 -15.05 1.93
N LEU A 585 -16.50 -15.30 1.11
CA LEU A 585 -16.64 -16.56 0.39
C LEU A 585 -15.42 -16.81 -0.50
N ILE A 586 -15.02 -15.82 -1.31
CA ILE A 586 -13.84 -15.91 -2.19
C ILE A 586 -12.57 -16.18 -1.38
N LEU A 587 -12.33 -15.43 -0.29
CA LEU A 587 -11.19 -15.65 0.61
C LEU A 587 -11.17 -17.07 1.17
N GLY A 588 -12.33 -17.56 1.62
CA GLY A 588 -12.52 -18.93 2.09
C GLY A 588 -12.12 -19.97 1.06
N PHE A 589 -12.58 -19.84 -0.19
CA PHE A 589 -12.17 -20.69 -1.30
C PHE A 589 -10.65 -20.64 -1.54
N GLY A 590 -10.04 -19.46 -1.43
CA GLY A 590 -8.60 -19.28 -1.58
C GLY A 590 -7.79 -20.02 -0.52
N ILE A 591 -8.13 -19.78 0.75
CA ILE A 591 -7.49 -20.42 1.90
C ILE A 591 -7.68 -21.93 1.86
N GLY A 592 -8.91 -22.41 1.66
CA GLY A 592 -9.19 -23.86 1.62
C GLY A 592 -8.52 -24.57 0.43
N THR A 593 -8.41 -23.89 -0.73
CA THR A 593 -7.68 -24.43 -1.88
C THR A 593 -6.20 -24.63 -1.57
N LEU A 594 -5.55 -23.64 -0.95
CA LEU A 594 -4.17 -23.81 -0.50
C LEU A 594 -4.06 -24.86 0.61
N PHE A 595 -5.01 -24.91 1.54
CA PHE A 595 -5.00 -25.88 2.63
C PHE A 595 -5.07 -27.32 2.11
N ARG A 596 -5.88 -27.60 1.07
CA ARG A 596 -5.88 -28.92 0.43
C ARG A 596 -4.50 -29.31 -0.11
N LYS A 597 -3.76 -28.34 -0.65
CA LYS A 597 -2.46 -28.57 -1.28
C LYS A 597 -1.29 -28.60 -0.28
N TYR A 598 -1.27 -27.70 0.68
CA TYR A 598 -0.15 -27.46 1.60
C TYR A 598 -0.49 -27.71 3.07
N GLN A 599 -1.71 -28.16 3.37
CA GLN A 599 -2.19 -28.41 4.74
C GLN A 599 -1.99 -27.17 5.61
N TRP A 600 -1.57 -27.34 6.86
CA TRP A 600 -1.33 -26.24 7.80
C TRP A 600 -0.41 -25.14 7.26
N PHE A 601 0.55 -25.47 6.39
CA PHE A 601 1.45 -24.46 5.81
C PHE A 601 0.71 -23.44 4.93
N ALA A 602 -0.48 -23.77 4.45
CA ALA A 602 -1.34 -22.83 3.75
C ALA A 602 -1.66 -21.58 4.57
N PHE A 603 -1.59 -21.64 5.91
CA PHE A 603 -1.83 -20.51 6.79
C PHE A 603 -0.59 -19.67 7.07
N PHE A 604 0.60 -20.02 6.56
CA PHE A 604 1.82 -19.28 6.88
C PHE A 604 1.77 -17.79 6.48
N PRO A 605 1.40 -17.42 5.23
CA PRO A 605 1.20 -16.01 4.88
C PRO A 605 0.16 -15.32 5.76
N LEU A 606 -1.00 -15.97 6.00
CA LEU A 606 -2.05 -15.45 6.88
C LEU A 606 -1.54 -15.21 8.31
N ALA A 607 -0.73 -16.13 8.84
CA ALA A 607 -0.17 -15.99 10.18
C ALA A 607 0.79 -14.80 10.27
N LEU A 608 1.61 -14.53 9.25
CA LEU A 608 2.41 -13.30 9.21
C LEU A 608 1.53 -12.05 9.28
N HIS A 609 0.42 -12.02 8.53
CA HIS A 609 -0.54 -10.91 8.56
C HIS A 609 -1.16 -10.70 9.94
N LEU A 610 -1.74 -11.76 10.51
CA LEU A 610 -2.40 -11.71 11.82
C LEU A 610 -1.45 -11.30 12.94
N PHE A 611 -0.24 -11.86 12.98
CA PHE A 611 0.74 -11.54 14.03
C PHE A 611 1.29 -10.11 13.87
N TYR A 612 1.40 -9.58 12.64
CA TYR A 612 1.75 -8.17 12.43
C TYR A 612 0.66 -7.24 12.99
N ASN A 613 -0.60 -7.51 12.63
CA ASN A 613 -1.73 -6.71 13.07
C ASN A 613 -1.96 -6.84 14.58
N MET A 614 -1.61 -7.98 15.18
CA MET A 614 -1.60 -8.15 16.63
C MET A 614 -0.58 -7.21 17.30
N THR A 615 0.61 -7.03 16.73
CA THR A 615 1.57 -6.03 17.24
C THR A 615 1.09 -4.60 17.03
N ASN A 616 0.42 -4.30 15.92
CA ASN A 616 -0.24 -3.01 15.72
C ASN A 616 -1.32 -2.75 16.78
N GLY A 617 -2.16 -3.75 17.07
CA GLY A 617 -3.17 -3.68 18.11
C GLY A 617 -2.58 -3.40 19.48
N LEU A 618 -1.53 -4.15 19.88
CA LEU A 618 -0.79 -3.88 21.10
C LEU A 618 -0.21 -2.46 21.12
N ALA A 619 0.32 -1.97 20.00
CA ALA A 619 0.82 -0.60 19.92
C ALA A 619 -0.28 0.49 19.88
N ARG A 620 -1.57 0.11 20.05
CA ARG A 620 -2.76 0.97 19.96
C ARG A 620 -2.78 1.79 18.65
N VAL A 621 -2.51 1.11 17.52
CA VAL A 621 -2.59 1.71 16.18
C VAL A 621 -3.39 0.85 15.23
N SER A 622 -4.25 1.47 14.44
CA SER A 622 -5.02 0.78 13.42
C SER A 622 -5.27 1.62 12.16
N GLY A 623 -5.59 0.95 11.06
CA GLY A 623 -5.93 1.58 9.79
C GLY A 623 -4.77 2.25 9.04
N TRP A 624 -5.12 3.08 8.06
CA TRP A 624 -4.25 3.86 7.18
C TRP A 624 -3.06 3.05 6.62
N ARG A 625 -1.84 3.53 6.91
CA ARG A 625 -0.56 2.98 6.50
C ARG A 625 -0.11 1.79 7.36
N TYR A 626 -0.71 1.56 8.53
CA TYR A 626 -0.26 0.52 9.46
C TYR A 626 -0.62 -0.89 8.99
N VAL A 627 -1.75 -1.05 8.30
CA VAL A 627 -2.22 -2.33 7.74
C VAL A 627 -1.47 -2.71 6.45
N MET A 628 -0.90 -1.71 5.77
CA MET A 628 -0.31 -1.86 4.43
C MET A 628 0.81 -2.91 4.36
N VAL A 629 1.56 -3.12 5.44
CA VAL A 629 2.74 -4.00 5.46
C VAL A 629 2.42 -5.46 5.11
N THR A 630 1.18 -5.90 5.37
CA THR A 630 0.76 -7.29 5.20
C THR A 630 -0.56 -7.47 4.45
N ASP A 631 -1.23 -6.41 4.01
CA ASP A 631 -2.52 -6.50 3.32
C ASP A 631 -2.50 -7.28 1.99
N TRP A 632 -1.34 -7.34 1.34
CA TRP A 632 -1.08 -8.16 0.15
C TRP A 632 -1.36 -9.65 0.38
N VAL A 633 -1.33 -10.12 1.63
CA VAL A 633 -1.68 -11.49 2.01
C VAL A 633 -3.16 -11.75 1.75
N ILE A 634 -4.04 -10.80 2.06
CA ILE A 634 -5.48 -10.92 1.79
C ILE A 634 -5.73 -10.95 0.29
N ILE A 635 -5.03 -10.11 -0.47
CA ILE A 635 -5.08 -10.09 -1.94
C ILE A 635 -4.60 -11.44 -2.53
N LEU A 636 -3.55 -12.04 -1.98
CA LEU A 636 -3.04 -13.34 -2.40
C LEU A 636 -4.13 -14.42 -2.27
N TYR A 637 -4.75 -14.56 -1.10
CA TYR A 637 -5.82 -15.56 -0.91
C TYR A 637 -7.05 -15.24 -1.74
N TYR A 638 -7.42 -13.97 -1.87
CA TYR A 638 -8.56 -13.54 -2.68
C TYR A 638 -8.38 -13.95 -4.14
N LEU A 639 -7.20 -13.69 -4.72
CA LEU A 639 -6.91 -14.07 -6.10
C LEU A 639 -6.93 -15.60 -6.30
N ILE A 640 -6.42 -16.38 -5.32
CA ILE A 640 -6.49 -17.85 -5.38
C ILE A 640 -7.93 -18.31 -5.33
N GLY A 641 -8.76 -17.67 -4.51
CA GLY A 641 -10.20 -17.90 -4.42
C GLY A 641 -10.89 -17.75 -5.77
N ILE A 642 -10.62 -16.63 -6.47
CA ILE A 642 -11.16 -16.38 -7.81
C ILE A 642 -10.73 -17.48 -8.78
N PHE A 643 -9.45 -17.81 -8.83
CA PHE A 643 -8.93 -18.85 -9.74
C PHE A 643 -9.54 -20.23 -9.44
N SER A 644 -9.73 -20.55 -8.15
CA SER A 644 -10.33 -21.79 -7.70
C SER A 644 -11.82 -21.86 -8.06
N ILE A 645 -12.57 -20.78 -7.87
CA ILE A 645 -13.99 -20.68 -8.26
C ILE A 645 -14.13 -20.83 -9.78
N VAL A 646 -13.31 -20.12 -10.57
CA VAL A 646 -13.33 -20.23 -12.03
C VAL A 646 -13.00 -21.65 -12.49
N SER A 647 -11.98 -22.29 -11.89
CA SER A 647 -11.63 -23.69 -12.18
C SER A 647 -12.77 -24.66 -11.84
N THR A 648 -13.42 -24.46 -10.68
CA THR A 648 -14.53 -25.29 -10.22
C THR A 648 -15.75 -25.14 -11.12
N ILE A 649 -16.13 -23.91 -11.47
CA ILE A 649 -17.21 -23.62 -12.43
C ILE A 649 -16.91 -24.28 -13.78
N SER A 650 -15.68 -24.17 -14.27
CA SER A 650 -15.28 -24.83 -15.53
C SER A 650 -15.46 -26.35 -15.45
N LYS A 651 -15.03 -27.01 -14.35
CA LYS A 651 -15.16 -28.46 -14.19
C LYS A 651 -16.62 -28.93 -14.17
N VAL A 652 -17.50 -28.19 -13.51
CA VAL A 652 -18.94 -28.51 -13.45
C VAL A 652 -19.59 -28.41 -14.83
N LEU A 653 -19.18 -27.41 -15.60
CA LEU A 653 -19.77 -27.09 -16.90
C LEU A 653 -19.13 -27.84 -18.08
N THR A 654 -17.98 -28.49 -17.89
CA THR A 654 -17.33 -29.32 -18.92
C THR A 654 -17.11 -30.75 -18.43
N SER A 655 -17.94 -31.70 -18.87
CA SER A 655 -17.79 -33.14 -18.57
C SER A 655 -16.46 -33.74 -19.07
N HIS A 656 -15.84 -33.10 -20.06
CA HIS A 656 -14.46 -33.39 -20.41
C HIS A 656 -13.53 -32.67 -19.43
N ALA A 657 -12.75 -33.48 -18.73
CA ALA A 657 -11.53 -33.11 -18.01
C ALA A 657 -10.45 -32.55 -18.97
N GLY A 658 -10.79 -31.51 -19.73
CA GLY A 658 -9.80 -30.57 -20.24
C GLY A 658 -9.21 -29.93 -19.00
N ARG A 659 -8.11 -30.51 -18.52
CA ARG A 659 -7.34 -30.04 -17.39
C ARG A 659 -7.01 -28.56 -17.61
N PHE A 660 -7.85 -27.64 -17.13
CA PHE A 660 -7.39 -26.44 -16.44
C PHE A 660 -6.80 -26.87 -15.08
N ASP A 661 -6.03 -27.96 -15.05
CA ASP A 661 -4.95 -28.05 -14.12
C ASP A 661 -4.02 -26.96 -14.63
N PHE A 662 -4.08 -25.79 -14.00
CA PHE A 662 -2.93 -24.91 -13.98
C PHE A 662 -1.81 -25.78 -13.42
N VAL A 663 -1.10 -26.48 -14.31
CA VAL A 663 -0.14 -27.51 -13.94
C VAL A 663 0.79 -26.80 -12.98
N PRO A 664 0.81 -27.17 -11.68
CA PRO A 664 1.81 -26.63 -10.81
C PRO A 664 3.11 -27.01 -11.47
N VAL A 665 3.91 -26.01 -11.83
CA VAL A 665 5.30 -26.29 -12.18
C VAL A 665 5.91 -26.75 -10.87
N VAL A 666 5.85 -28.06 -10.66
CA VAL A 666 6.64 -28.77 -9.68
C VAL A 666 8.05 -28.76 -10.24
N ASP A 667 8.66 -27.58 -10.29
CA ASP A 667 10.11 -27.49 -10.23
C ASP A 667 10.45 -27.82 -8.79
N ILE A 668 10.47 -29.13 -8.49
CA ILE A 668 11.32 -29.66 -7.44
C ILE A 668 12.74 -29.31 -7.90
N THR A 669 13.19 -28.11 -7.58
CA THR A 669 14.58 -27.76 -7.81
C THR A 669 15.38 -28.66 -6.89
N ASN A 670 15.95 -29.73 -7.46
CA ASN A 670 17.04 -30.51 -6.90
C ASN A 670 18.30 -29.64 -6.80
N SER A 671 18.26 -28.56 -6.03
CA SER A 671 19.44 -27.74 -5.75
C SER A 671 20.14 -28.34 -4.54
N LYS A 672 21.19 -29.12 -4.81
CA LYS A 672 22.00 -29.80 -3.78
C LYS A 672 22.97 -28.87 -3.03
N SER A 673 23.06 -27.59 -3.37
CA SER A 673 23.97 -26.62 -2.74
C SER A 673 23.26 -25.29 -2.46
N PRO A 674 23.74 -24.52 -1.44
CA PRO A 674 23.36 -23.12 -1.32
C PRO A 674 23.65 -22.41 -2.64
N LYS A 675 22.68 -21.65 -3.14
CA LYS A 675 22.88 -20.91 -4.38
C LYS A 675 23.93 -19.83 -4.09
N ILE A 676 24.83 -19.56 -5.02
CA ILE A 676 25.81 -18.46 -4.91
C ILE A 676 25.13 -17.14 -4.50
N LEU A 677 23.89 -16.97 -4.93
CA LEU A 677 23.00 -15.87 -4.57
C LEU A 677 22.75 -15.74 -3.06
N ASP A 678 22.57 -16.85 -2.32
CA ASP A 678 22.33 -16.81 -0.87
C ASP A 678 23.56 -16.21 -0.15
N TRP A 679 24.77 -16.60 -0.56
CA TRP A 679 26.02 -16.04 -0.04
C TRP A 679 26.24 -14.59 -0.45
N VAL A 680 25.88 -14.23 -1.68
CA VAL A 680 25.92 -12.83 -2.14
C VAL A 680 24.98 -11.97 -1.30
N ILE A 681 23.76 -12.42 -1.01
CA ILE A 681 22.82 -11.65 -0.18
C ILE A 681 23.34 -11.54 1.26
N ILE A 682 23.90 -12.61 1.83
CA ILE A 682 24.51 -12.55 3.16
C ILE A 682 25.67 -11.55 3.18
N GLY A 683 26.59 -11.63 2.20
CA GLY A 683 27.71 -10.72 2.07
C GLY A 683 27.29 -9.26 1.89
N LEU A 684 26.28 -9.01 1.05
CA LEU A 684 25.68 -7.68 0.86
C LEU A 684 25.03 -7.18 2.16
N SER A 685 24.30 -8.03 2.88
CA SER A 685 23.66 -7.65 4.13
C SER A 685 24.69 -7.27 5.19
N ILE A 686 25.77 -8.05 5.34
CA ILE A 686 26.88 -7.73 6.22
C ILE A 686 27.55 -6.43 5.79
N GLY A 687 27.82 -6.27 4.49
CA GLY A 687 28.40 -5.04 3.93
C GLY A 687 27.52 -3.80 4.19
N LEU A 688 26.20 -3.93 4.08
CA LEU A 688 25.24 -2.86 4.38
C LEU A 688 25.24 -2.50 5.87
N ILE A 689 25.30 -3.46 6.79
CA ILE A 689 25.33 -3.16 8.22
C ILE A 689 26.67 -2.55 8.64
N VAL A 690 27.79 -3.04 8.12
CA VAL A 690 29.10 -2.39 8.35
C VAL A 690 29.07 -0.98 7.77
N GLY A 691 28.56 -0.84 6.54
CA GLY A 691 28.39 0.45 5.86
C GLY A 691 27.38 1.38 6.52
N MET A 692 26.51 0.89 7.40
CA MET A 692 25.58 1.70 8.17
C MET A 692 26.27 2.41 9.33
N ILE A 693 27.26 1.79 9.96
CA ILE A 693 28.00 2.39 11.10
C ILE A 693 29.19 3.23 10.62
N LEU A 694 29.82 2.82 9.52
CA LEU A 694 31.05 3.41 9.00
C LEU A 694 30.99 4.94 8.73
N PRO A 695 29.88 5.52 8.24
CA PRO A 695 29.81 6.96 7.97
C PRO A 695 29.99 7.82 9.24
N GLU A 696 29.56 7.35 10.42
CA GLU A 696 29.71 8.12 11.67
C GLU A 696 31.16 8.29 12.11
N THR A 697 32.06 7.41 11.64
CA THR A 697 33.50 7.46 11.95
C THR A 697 34.33 8.05 10.82
N LEU A 698 33.92 7.87 9.56
CA LEU A 698 34.69 8.33 8.40
C LEU A 698 34.36 9.77 7.97
N ILE A 699 33.13 10.23 8.16
CA ILE A 699 32.72 11.56 7.70
C ILE A 699 32.99 12.57 8.81
N LYS A 700 33.87 13.54 8.52
CA LYS A 700 34.14 14.66 9.42
C LYS A 700 33.02 15.68 9.32
N SER A 701 32.74 16.36 10.44
CA SER A 701 31.80 17.48 10.47
C SER A 701 32.19 18.54 9.43
N LYS A 702 31.22 18.94 8.61
CA LYS A 702 31.39 19.97 7.58
C LYS A 702 31.16 21.39 8.10
N TYR A 703 30.46 21.53 9.23
CA TYR A 703 29.99 22.82 9.73
C TYR A 703 30.52 23.09 11.14
N LYS A 704 30.80 24.35 11.45
CA LYS A 704 31.40 24.72 12.75
C LYS A 704 30.37 24.73 13.89
N GLY A 705 29.08 24.87 13.60
CA GLY A 705 28.06 25.07 14.63
C GLY A 705 28.17 26.49 15.20
N ASP A 706 28.31 26.60 16.51
CA ASP A 706 28.45 27.89 17.19
C ASP A 706 29.74 28.61 16.80
N ILE A 707 29.64 29.88 16.42
CA ILE A 707 30.76 30.72 16.02
C ILE A 707 30.74 32.05 16.76
N THR A 708 31.93 32.59 17.02
CA THR A 708 32.06 33.88 17.71
C THR A 708 31.69 35.05 16.80
N ALA A 709 31.16 36.13 17.38
CA ALA A 709 30.83 37.35 16.64
C ALA A 709 32.03 37.94 15.89
N SER A 710 33.23 37.91 16.49
CA SER A 710 34.46 38.40 15.84
C SER A 710 34.84 37.56 14.63
N GLU A 711 34.75 36.24 14.73
CA GLU A 711 34.99 35.33 13.60
C GLU A 711 33.94 35.56 12.50
N PHE A 712 32.67 35.69 12.85
CA PHE A 712 31.60 35.93 11.89
C PHE A 712 31.77 37.26 11.13
N ILE A 713 32.07 38.35 11.85
CA ILE A 713 32.32 39.67 11.24
C ILE A 713 33.57 39.64 10.34
N SER A 714 34.61 38.91 10.73
CA SER A 714 35.80 38.75 9.89
C SER A 714 35.50 38.04 8.57
N LEU A 715 34.62 37.02 8.58
CA LEU A 715 34.16 36.32 7.38
C LEU A 715 33.36 37.24 6.46
N LEU A 716 32.49 38.08 7.04
CA LEU A 716 31.72 39.04 6.26
C LEU A 716 32.62 40.12 5.66
N THR A 717 33.58 40.67 6.40
CA THR A 717 34.44 41.76 5.87
C THR A 717 35.39 41.35 4.73
N LEU A 718 35.63 40.05 4.53
CA LEU A 718 36.57 39.53 3.53
C LEU A 718 35.98 39.31 2.13
N ASP A 719 34.64 39.21 1.95
CA ASP A 719 34.10 38.65 0.67
C ASP A 719 32.74 39.18 0.16
N SER A 720 32.06 40.11 0.83
CA SER A 720 30.59 39.94 0.93
C SER A 720 29.64 40.99 0.34
N GLY A 721 30.08 42.08 -0.29
CA GLY A 721 29.11 43.04 -0.89
C GLY A 721 28.12 43.70 0.10
N PHE A 722 28.35 43.61 1.41
CA PHE A 722 27.57 44.28 2.45
C PHE A 722 27.86 45.78 2.46
N SER A 723 26.83 46.60 2.62
CA SER A 723 27.03 48.04 2.82
C SER A 723 27.50 48.32 4.26
N LEU A 724 28.14 49.47 4.48
CA LEU A 724 28.49 49.95 5.83
C LEU A 724 27.26 50.03 6.75
N GLN A 725 26.07 50.29 6.20
CA GLN A 725 24.81 50.34 6.95
C GLN A 725 24.35 48.96 7.41
N ASP A 726 24.52 47.92 6.57
CA ASP A 726 24.16 46.55 6.92
C ASP A 726 25.05 46.01 8.04
N VAL A 727 26.36 46.32 7.99
CA VAL A 727 27.31 45.95 9.05
C VAL A 727 26.97 46.65 10.37
N GLN A 728 26.58 47.93 10.34
CA GLN A 728 26.12 48.64 11.54
C GLN A 728 24.84 48.03 12.11
N LYS A 729 23.87 47.67 11.26
CA LYS A 729 22.63 47.01 11.68
C LYS A 729 22.91 45.65 12.32
N LEU A 730 23.81 44.86 11.73
CA LEU A 730 24.22 43.56 12.26
C LEU A 730 24.95 43.69 13.59
N ASN A 731 25.89 44.64 13.73
CA ASN A 731 26.59 44.88 15.00
C ASN A 731 25.62 45.20 16.13
N LYS A 732 24.60 46.04 15.85
CA LYS A 732 23.55 46.34 16.83
C LYS A 732 22.75 45.11 17.25
N ILE A 733 22.47 44.19 16.31
CA ILE A 733 21.81 42.92 16.61
C ILE A 733 22.71 42.04 17.49
N LEU A 734 24.02 41.97 17.19
CA LEU A 734 24.98 41.16 17.92
C LEU A 734 25.27 41.68 19.34
N GLU A 735 25.03 42.97 19.61
CA GLU A 735 25.12 43.57 20.95
C GLU A 735 23.92 43.21 21.85
N GLU A 736 22.83 42.69 21.30
CA GLU A 736 21.69 42.24 22.11
C GLU A 736 22.06 41.03 22.99
N PRO A 737 21.52 40.94 24.21
CA PRO A 737 21.75 39.78 25.06
C PRO A 737 21.16 38.50 24.44
N GLU A 738 21.84 37.37 24.70
CA GLU A 738 21.43 36.01 24.30
C GLU A 738 21.34 35.79 22.79
N MET A 739 22.20 36.46 22.02
CA MET A 739 22.34 36.25 20.59
C MET A 739 23.35 35.16 20.28
N TYR A 740 22.92 34.19 19.47
CA TYR A 740 23.75 33.07 19.02
C TYR A 740 23.98 33.16 17.52
N ILE A 741 25.14 32.69 17.07
CA ILE A 741 25.51 32.64 15.66
C ILE A 741 25.85 31.20 15.30
N PHE A 742 25.09 30.62 14.38
CA PHE A 742 25.26 29.24 13.97
C PHE A 742 25.62 29.12 12.49
N HIS A 743 26.65 28.33 12.20
CA HIS A 743 27.03 27.87 10.88
C HIS A 743 26.59 26.41 10.69
N ALA A 744 25.71 26.14 9.73
CA ALA A 744 25.12 24.82 9.50
C ALA A 744 24.57 24.69 8.06
N LYS A 745 23.98 23.53 7.73
CA LYS A 745 23.22 23.30 6.49
C LYS A 745 21.76 23.70 6.69
N SER A 746 21.21 24.53 5.81
CA SER A 746 19.77 24.80 5.75
C SER A 746 19.03 23.71 4.96
N LEU A 747 17.81 23.37 5.36
CA LEU A 747 16.97 22.36 4.72
C LEU A 747 15.51 22.79 4.71
N TYR A 748 14.83 22.46 3.60
CA TYR A 748 13.39 22.63 3.40
C TYR A 748 12.88 24.05 3.66
N PRO A 749 13.44 25.09 3.02
CA PRO A 749 12.97 26.45 3.17
C PRO A 749 11.54 26.61 2.68
N ARG A 750 10.65 27.14 3.52
CA ARG A 750 9.25 27.39 3.21
C ARG A 750 8.84 28.76 3.71
N PHE A 751 8.36 29.60 2.81
CA PHE A 751 7.81 30.91 3.15
C PHE A 751 6.28 30.85 3.22
N TYR A 752 5.74 31.34 4.33
CA TYR A 752 4.31 31.48 4.54
C TYR A 752 3.94 32.93 4.81
N GLY A 753 2.84 33.37 4.18
CA GLY A 753 2.22 34.64 4.53
C GLY A 753 1.53 34.57 5.91
N SER A 754 1.26 35.73 6.49
CA SER A 754 0.49 35.86 7.74
C SER A 754 -0.73 34.92 7.80
N GLY A 755 -0.86 34.18 8.91
CA GLY A 755 -1.93 33.23 9.17
C GLY A 755 -1.85 31.90 8.40
N LYS A 756 -0.80 31.68 7.60
CA LYS A 756 -0.57 30.43 6.85
C LYS A 756 0.63 29.67 7.39
N GLY A 757 0.60 28.35 7.22
CA GLY A 757 1.65 27.41 7.63
C GLY A 757 1.15 25.98 7.54
N GLU A 758 1.97 25.03 7.95
CA GLU A 758 1.62 23.61 8.06
C GLU A 758 1.25 23.30 9.52
N PRO A 759 0.18 22.53 9.78
CA PRO A 759 -0.21 22.18 11.14
C PRO A 759 0.70 21.08 11.70
N GLY A 760 1.21 21.24 12.92
CA GLY A 760 2.00 20.22 13.59
C GLY A 760 2.63 20.74 14.89
N ILE A 761 3.02 19.84 15.78
CA ILE A 761 3.73 20.22 17.02
C ILE A 761 5.24 19.95 16.85
N GLY A 762 5.63 18.97 16.02
CA GLY A 762 7.02 18.54 15.89
C GLY A 762 7.93 19.40 15.02
N THR A 763 7.37 20.40 14.34
CA THR A 763 8.12 21.33 13.47
C THR A 763 7.54 22.74 13.57
N PRO A 764 7.63 23.39 14.74
CA PRO A 764 6.94 24.66 14.99
C PRO A 764 7.34 25.80 14.08
N TRP A 765 8.53 25.73 13.47
CA TRP A 765 9.00 26.70 12.50
C TRP A 765 8.27 26.68 11.15
N PHE A 766 7.38 25.72 10.92
CA PHE A 766 6.48 25.71 9.76
C PHE A 766 5.03 26.07 10.12
N ASN A 767 4.72 26.30 11.39
CA ASN A 767 3.35 26.53 11.85
C ASN A 767 2.81 27.90 11.41
N PRO A 768 1.48 28.06 11.33
CA PRO A 768 0.88 29.37 11.11
C PRO A 768 1.30 30.38 12.19
N THR A 769 1.81 31.54 11.78
CA THR A 769 2.14 32.66 12.68
C THR A 769 1.35 33.92 12.30
N GLN A 770 1.30 34.90 13.20
CA GLN A 770 0.55 36.15 12.97
C GLN A 770 1.18 37.03 11.89
N THR A 771 2.47 36.86 11.63
CA THR A 771 3.25 37.60 10.64
C THR A 771 3.74 36.66 9.53
N SER A 772 4.17 37.23 8.41
CA SER A 772 4.77 36.44 7.34
C SER A 772 6.16 35.98 7.76
N HIS A 773 6.50 34.71 7.51
CA HIS A 773 7.76 34.14 7.96
C HIS A 773 8.34 33.12 6.97
N LEU A 774 9.65 32.99 7.00
CA LEU A 774 10.41 31.91 6.38
C LEU A 774 10.78 30.90 7.48
N GLY A 775 10.29 29.68 7.33
CA GLY A 775 10.66 28.53 8.15
C GLY A 775 11.66 27.64 7.41
N PHE A 776 12.70 27.16 8.10
CA PHE A 776 13.59 26.12 7.58
C PHE A 776 14.23 25.33 8.71
N SER A 777 14.71 24.13 8.41
CA SER A 777 15.47 23.31 9.35
C SER A 777 16.97 23.54 9.17
N MET A 778 17.69 23.49 10.28
CA MET A 778 19.13 23.68 10.33
C MET A 778 19.79 22.40 10.85
N ILE A 779 20.77 21.88 10.10
CA ILE A 779 21.52 20.67 10.44
C ILE A 779 23.02 20.96 10.38
N GLY A 780 23.67 20.84 11.53
CA GLY A 780 25.11 20.85 11.72
C GLY A 780 25.37 20.28 13.13
N PRO A 781 26.40 20.75 13.85
CA PRO A 781 26.57 20.39 15.27
C PRO A 781 25.31 20.64 16.12
N ILE A 782 24.47 21.58 15.70
CA ILE A 782 23.15 21.85 16.25
C ILE A 782 22.09 21.45 15.22
N ARG A 783 21.02 20.82 15.70
CA ARG A 783 19.84 20.45 14.92
C ARG A 783 18.62 21.14 15.50
N THR A 784 18.02 22.06 14.75
CA THR A 784 16.81 22.77 15.15
C THR A 784 16.13 23.35 13.91
N GLY A 785 15.05 24.11 14.06
CA GLY A 785 14.54 24.96 12.99
C GLY A 785 14.69 26.43 13.30
N VAL A 786 14.46 27.24 12.28
CA VAL A 786 14.61 28.68 12.30
C VAL A 786 13.33 29.31 11.79
N ILE A 787 12.84 30.31 12.50
CA ILE A 787 11.79 31.23 12.02
C ILE A 787 12.44 32.58 11.74
N LEU A 788 12.38 33.04 10.50
CA LEU A 788 12.82 34.37 10.11
C LEU A 788 11.60 35.19 9.66
N GLN A 789 11.27 36.26 10.36
CA GLN A 789 10.14 37.13 10.01
C GLN A 789 10.51 37.99 8.81
N LEU A 790 9.69 37.94 7.75
CA LEU A 790 9.93 38.66 6.48
C LEU A 790 8.59 39.12 5.89
N ASN A 791 8.45 40.38 5.48
CA ASN A 791 7.23 40.85 4.81
C ASN A 791 6.97 40.14 3.48
N GLN A 792 8.04 39.78 2.76
CA GLN A 792 7.97 39.19 1.43
C GLN A 792 8.85 37.94 1.35
N ALA A 793 8.48 37.03 0.46
CA ALA A 793 9.25 35.82 0.23
C ALA A 793 10.67 36.17 -0.27
N PRO A 794 11.70 35.48 0.20
CA PRO A 794 13.05 35.66 -0.32
C PRO A 794 13.08 35.28 -1.80
N VAL A 795 13.80 36.07 -2.61
CA VAL A 795 13.93 35.81 -4.05
C VAL A 795 14.79 34.57 -4.30
N VAL A 796 15.81 34.34 -3.46
CA VAL A 796 16.76 33.22 -3.59
C VAL A 796 17.01 32.61 -2.22
N PHE A 797 16.56 31.38 -2.01
CA PHE A 797 16.94 30.59 -0.83
C PHE A 797 16.94 29.11 -1.20
N PRO A 798 18.03 28.59 -1.79
CA PRO A 798 18.09 27.20 -2.25
C PRO A 798 17.96 26.21 -1.10
N ASN A 799 17.53 24.98 -1.41
CA ASN A 799 17.57 23.90 -0.45
C ASN A 799 19.01 23.44 -0.23
N ALA A 800 19.31 22.94 0.98
CA ALA A 800 20.51 22.17 1.25
C ALA A 800 21.85 22.92 1.12
N VAL A 801 21.84 24.25 1.28
CA VAL A 801 23.04 25.10 1.25
C VAL A 801 23.56 25.42 2.65
N GLY A 802 24.85 25.75 2.75
CA GLY A 802 25.43 26.31 3.97
C GLY A 802 24.74 27.62 4.35
N VAL A 803 24.55 27.85 5.65
CA VAL A 803 23.88 29.04 6.17
C VAL A 803 24.54 29.49 7.47
N TYR A 804 24.63 30.81 7.63
CA TYR A 804 24.90 31.45 8.90
C TYR A 804 23.63 32.09 9.42
N VAL A 805 23.23 31.74 10.64
CA VAL A 805 22.02 32.25 11.28
C VAL A 805 22.38 32.93 12.58
N VAL A 806 21.90 34.15 12.75
CA VAL A 806 22.01 34.95 13.96
C VAL A 806 20.62 35.05 14.58
N GLY A 807 20.43 34.61 15.81
CA GLY A 807 19.11 34.59 16.44
C GLY A 807 19.11 34.26 17.93
N LYS A 808 17.92 34.24 18.53
CA LYS A 808 17.69 33.87 19.94
C LYS A 808 16.97 32.55 20.04
N TRP A 809 17.28 31.77 21.07
CA TRP A 809 16.54 30.55 21.35
C TRP A 809 15.12 30.85 21.82
N ASN A 810 14.16 30.14 21.26
CA ASN A 810 12.77 30.16 21.66
C ASN A 810 12.36 28.76 22.12
N SER A 811 12.04 28.65 23.42
CA SER A 811 11.62 27.41 24.07
C SER A 811 10.14 27.42 24.45
N SER A 812 9.32 28.20 23.74
CA SER A 812 7.86 28.27 23.96
C SER A 812 7.17 26.90 23.80
N ILE A 813 7.77 26.00 23.03
CA ILE A 813 7.36 24.60 22.89
C ILE A 813 8.48 23.75 23.51
N PRO A 814 8.29 23.22 24.74
CA PRO A 814 9.37 22.62 25.53
C PRO A 814 10.18 21.53 24.81
N ASP A 815 9.52 20.69 24.02
CA ASP A 815 10.14 19.56 23.33
C ASP A 815 10.74 19.93 21.96
N TYR A 816 10.47 21.13 21.44
CA TYR A 816 10.88 21.58 20.11
C TYR A 816 11.41 23.01 20.13
N PRO A 817 12.51 23.28 20.84
CA PRO A 817 13.15 24.58 20.81
C PRO A 817 13.59 24.92 19.39
N TYR A 818 13.35 26.17 18.98
CA TYR A 818 13.71 26.70 17.69
C TYR A 818 14.41 28.05 17.82
N LEU A 819 15.03 28.52 16.75
CA LEU A 819 15.72 29.79 16.72
C LEU A 819 14.83 30.88 16.09
N ASP A 820 14.60 31.95 16.84
CA ASP A 820 14.04 33.19 16.30
C ASP A 820 15.16 33.94 15.57
N GLY A 821 15.20 33.77 14.25
CA GLY A 821 16.21 34.37 13.37
C GLY A 821 16.05 35.88 13.29
N LYS A 822 17.16 36.59 13.53
CA LYS A 822 17.31 38.04 13.34
C LYS A 822 18.07 38.39 12.06
N PHE A 823 18.99 37.51 11.67
CA PHE A 823 19.75 37.68 10.44
C PHE A 823 20.15 36.32 9.87
N VAL A 824 20.09 36.17 8.55
CA VAL A 824 20.50 34.96 7.83
C VAL A 824 21.41 35.36 6.67
N PHE A 825 22.52 34.66 6.52
CA PHE A 825 23.46 34.82 5.41
C PHE A 825 23.72 33.48 4.71
N LEU A 826 23.55 33.49 3.39
CA LEU A 826 23.83 32.38 2.47
C LEU A 826 25.16 32.68 1.74
N PRO A 827 26.27 32.05 2.15
CA PRO A 827 27.60 32.39 1.64
C PRO A 827 27.81 32.01 0.17
N GLU A 828 27.23 30.90 -0.30
CA GLU A 828 27.44 30.42 -1.69
C GLU A 828 26.74 31.32 -2.72
N GLU A 829 25.58 31.87 -2.34
CA GLU A 829 24.75 32.76 -3.14
C GLU A 829 25.12 34.23 -2.93
N ASN A 830 25.88 34.52 -1.87
CA ASN A 830 26.20 35.86 -1.38
C ASN A 830 24.94 36.72 -1.15
N VAL A 831 23.93 36.13 -0.51
CA VAL A 831 22.64 36.79 -0.20
C VAL A 831 22.39 36.77 1.31
N PHE A 832 21.81 37.85 1.82
CA PHE A 832 21.45 37.97 3.23
C PHE A 832 20.04 38.52 3.44
N TYR A 833 19.48 38.20 4.60
CA TYR A 833 18.14 38.60 5.01
C TYR A 833 18.15 39.08 6.45
N PHE A 834 17.63 40.29 6.68
CA PHE A 834 17.33 40.78 8.02
C PHE A 834 15.88 40.46 8.36
N SER A 835 15.69 39.99 9.60
CA SER A 835 14.36 39.93 10.21
C SER A 835 13.80 41.34 10.38
N GLU A 836 12.49 41.44 10.35
CA GLU A 836 11.77 42.71 10.50
C GLU A 836 11.56 43.17 11.94
#